data_AF-A3LPE3-F1
#
_entry.id   AF-A3LPE3-F1
#
_cell.length_a   1.000
_cell.length_b   1.000
_cell.length_c   1.000
_cell.angle_alpha   90.00
_cell.angle_beta   90.00
_cell.angle_gamma   90.00
#
_symmetry.space_group_name_H-M   'P 1'
#
loop_
_entity.id
_entity.type
_entity.pdbx_description
1 polymer ?
#
loop_
_entity_poly.entity_id
_entity_poly.type
_entity_poly.pdbx_seq_one_letter_code
_entity_poly.pdbx_strand_id
1 'polypeptide(L)'
;MQDELISIDKLEDQIIDHPDASTKKELHDSLDETFQKKLNARAEQIRTNQTFDKKRRDGGPIQSGSYQETSGSVNFQFLVTKSHLKYEYKDYGSIQQELSEWFTYNDLSTFGGVDALHQLFESNRNQKETDNNVLDETELIKKCVSTLKKYNIQEGNPSLTTALKILLYFSFGQYGDKVDSEEQLHSIVENNKYLVSIEAYLPLTELINKLIQHQIDVDSKRANTGLTAPVESDYFIALTLLYFMICTMLSLPVETPAVLSFKSTLGRQDLLTSITKFIENWKWKPANSYRIRYLIMMSWKLILFEMGDTSQLKKCDDFLVEYHDIKNKKGKDLPSTKLTCSPLDYFAFREDLLDKYPLYNDPNSKVFDFSEFHKHFDNDDEDSASISSKLSGQSSLDERYKYFMAINSFSNSLSNLVESPKTNRSHTVFSQLPAQTVHIATPVPSPKLMTSDYMSGGEKIRRSYQVNQAMPFIYPNASDMTPCTSSDGVEVPYAIKEANEILKDSVYESYSIKRLWDERQRFMKQERGYVNEYGDEAPDELQEENYDNIDYGFKSRSRSEIRSIRRVEDFYSKNIVRLHTFIQVLVETIKSNRMDYNLNFAEWELNPETSYFNKSNTTTSENGKNAKTRIEYVLMSQLEVINIKEITLKASTSIIILLLKWFKISHVLKYYYLSSILFDQQFFTITLDYLGNGFNNSNLQSMATADKMEDLTDYEILVNQNKLMNPQIKIPKFEFFNNCIKSFPTEYHYELINRDMTMNLPETVDENSVNHIYITKCNENFAFILSNILKIINKILIKNVTHRIFTFNELKPSELYKMILINYDNESLSKPILKTLKKLIPYQGRKWKSINMDLISQIYLNLKLSVKDNWLSGKDLESDFNNSYDQEIALRGLLQFYNIRKYPKQMNLIGYQINKDLDIPVFNLNEDEEIF
;
A
#
# COMPACT_ATOMS: atom_id res chain seq x y z
N MET A 1 -1.55 -6.71 42.25
CA MET A 1 -1.71 -7.46 40.99
C MET A 1 -1.02 -8.82 40.98
N GLN A 2 0.27 -8.97 41.37
CA GLN A 2 0.90 -10.31 41.46
C GLN A 2 0.24 -11.18 42.55
N ASP A 3 -0.06 -10.59 43.72
CA ASP A 3 -0.70 -11.32 44.84
C ASP A 3 -2.18 -11.68 44.59
N GLU A 4 -2.89 -10.94 43.74
CA GLU A 4 -4.29 -11.22 43.39
C GLU A 4 -4.42 -12.32 42.32
N LEU A 5 -3.48 -12.41 41.38
CA LEU A 5 -3.41 -13.50 40.41
C LEU A 5 -2.95 -14.81 41.08
N ILE A 6 -2.02 -14.72 42.04
CA ILE A 6 -1.60 -15.87 42.89
C ILE A 6 -2.77 -16.39 43.75
N SER A 7 -3.70 -15.52 44.14
CA SER A 7 -4.92 -15.88 44.87
C SER A 7 -5.91 -16.68 44.03
N ILE A 8 -6.01 -16.36 42.72
CA ILE A 8 -6.93 -17.05 41.79
C ILE A 8 -6.43 -18.47 41.47
N ASP A 9 -5.14 -18.65 41.20
CA ASP A 9 -4.57 -19.97 40.93
C ASP A 9 -4.63 -20.88 42.18
N LYS A 10 -4.41 -20.33 43.38
CA LYS A 10 -4.59 -21.07 44.66
C LYS A 10 -6.03 -21.49 44.93
N LEU A 11 -7.00 -20.66 44.52
CA LEU A 11 -8.42 -20.97 44.64
C LEU A 11 -8.85 -22.05 43.63
N GLU A 12 -8.28 -22.05 42.43
CA GLU A 12 -8.51 -23.12 41.44
C GLU A 12 -7.97 -24.47 41.92
N ASP A 13 -6.76 -24.51 42.49
CA ASP A 13 -6.16 -25.73 43.06
C ASP A 13 -6.97 -26.25 44.27
N GLN A 14 -7.51 -25.37 45.12
CA GLN A 14 -8.36 -25.74 46.26
C GLN A 14 -9.75 -26.25 45.85
N ILE A 15 -10.27 -25.82 44.70
CA ILE A 15 -11.58 -26.26 44.19
C ILE A 15 -11.49 -27.63 43.50
N ILE A 16 -10.35 -27.96 42.89
CA ILE A 16 -10.21 -29.16 42.04
C ILE A 16 -9.67 -30.38 42.82
N ASP A 17 -8.69 -30.20 43.70
CA ASP A 17 -7.97 -31.36 44.28
C ASP A 17 -8.53 -31.83 45.65
N HIS A 18 -9.00 -30.93 46.53
CA HIS A 18 -9.61 -31.29 47.82
C HIS A 18 -10.61 -30.23 48.34
N PRO A 19 -11.92 -30.32 47.99
CA PRO A 19 -12.89 -29.34 48.45
C PRO A 19 -13.30 -29.58 49.92
N ASP A 20 -13.12 -28.58 50.77
CA ASP A 20 -13.60 -28.56 52.15
C ASP A 20 -15.14 -28.58 52.23
N ALA A 21 -15.67 -29.04 53.37
CA ALA A 21 -17.11 -29.19 53.58
C ALA A 21 -17.89 -27.85 53.58
N SER A 22 -17.21 -26.72 53.80
CA SER A 22 -17.79 -25.37 53.69
C SER A 22 -17.91 -24.91 52.23
N THR A 23 -16.88 -25.13 51.41
CA THR A 23 -16.85 -24.77 49.97
C THR A 23 -17.88 -25.56 49.16
N LYS A 24 -18.16 -26.81 49.56
CA LYS A 24 -19.22 -27.63 48.96
C LYS A 24 -20.63 -27.11 49.24
N LYS A 25 -20.80 -26.36 50.34
CA LYS A 25 -22.08 -25.75 50.74
C LYS A 25 -22.31 -24.42 50.02
N GLU A 26 -21.26 -23.65 49.77
CA GLU A 26 -21.30 -22.42 48.97
C GLU A 26 -21.44 -22.67 47.46
N LEU A 27 -20.90 -23.79 46.95
CA LEU A 27 -21.07 -24.20 45.54
C LEU A 27 -22.51 -24.64 45.20
N HIS A 28 -23.35 -24.95 46.20
CA HIS A 28 -24.75 -25.29 45.98
C HIS A 28 -25.63 -24.07 45.70
N ASP A 29 -25.20 -22.87 46.13
CA ASP A 29 -25.92 -21.61 45.89
C ASP A 29 -25.23 -20.81 44.76
N SER A 30 -25.50 -21.24 43.53
CA SER A 30 -25.41 -20.47 42.28
C SER A 30 -24.05 -19.82 41.92
N LEU A 31 -23.25 -20.57 41.17
CA LEU A 31 -22.18 -20.04 40.29
C LEU A 31 -22.66 -18.88 39.40
N ASP A 32 -23.95 -18.85 39.06
CA ASP A 32 -24.57 -17.76 38.31
C ASP A 32 -24.61 -16.44 39.09
N GLU A 33 -24.94 -16.43 40.39
CA GLU A 33 -24.98 -15.17 41.13
C GLU A 33 -23.58 -14.55 41.30
N THR A 34 -22.56 -15.38 41.51
CA THR A 34 -21.18 -14.89 41.66
C THR A 34 -20.63 -14.37 40.34
N PHE A 35 -20.98 -15.01 39.22
CA PHE A 35 -20.66 -14.51 37.88
C PHE A 35 -21.42 -13.21 37.57
N GLN A 36 -22.72 -13.15 37.84
CA GLN A 36 -23.55 -11.95 37.63
C GLN A 36 -23.12 -10.81 38.55
N LYS A 37 -22.73 -11.08 39.81
CA LYS A 37 -22.17 -10.09 40.73
C LYS A 37 -20.82 -9.56 40.24
N LYS A 38 -19.95 -10.39 39.66
CA LYS A 38 -18.71 -9.94 39.03
C LYS A 38 -18.97 -9.10 37.77
N LEU A 39 -19.95 -9.47 36.96
CA LEU A 39 -20.40 -8.69 35.80
C LEU A 39 -20.99 -7.34 36.20
N ASN A 40 -21.84 -7.32 37.22
CA ASN A 40 -22.44 -6.11 37.77
C ASN A 40 -21.38 -5.23 38.46
N ALA A 41 -20.44 -5.80 39.20
CA ALA A 41 -19.32 -5.06 39.79
C ALA A 41 -18.42 -4.44 38.70
N ARG A 42 -18.20 -5.16 37.59
CA ARG A 42 -17.46 -4.64 36.43
C ARG A 42 -18.24 -3.56 35.68
N ALA A 43 -19.56 -3.69 35.56
CA ALA A 43 -20.43 -2.66 34.98
C ALA A 43 -20.52 -1.42 35.89
N GLU A 44 -20.54 -1.60 37.20
CA GLU A 44 -20.47 -0.51 38.19
C GLU A 44 -19.13 0.21 38.15
N GLN A 45 -17.99 -0.50 37.98
CA GLN A 45 -16.68 0.13 37.74
C GLN A 45 -16.66 1.01 36.47
N ILE A 46 -17.31 0.57 35.39
CA ILE A 46 -17.45 1.37 34.17
C ILE A 46 -18.32 2.61 34.44
N ARG A 47 -19.42 2.45 35.18
CA ARG A 47 -20.35 3.53 35.51
C ARG A 47 -19.77 4.55 36.50
N THR A 48 -18.99 4.13 37.49
CA THR A 48 -18.30 5.03 38.41
C THR A 48 -17.25 5.86 37.68
N ASN A 49 -16.50 5.26 36.75
CA ASN A 49 -15.58 5.98 35.87
C ASN A 49 -16.30 7.08 35.04
N GLN A 50 -17.50 6.80 34.50
CA GLN A 50 -18.33 7.82 33.81
C GLN A 50 -18.70 9.01 34.72
N THR A 51 -19.05 8.77 35.98
CA THR A 51 -19.34 9.85 36.95
C THR A 51 -18.10 10.63 37.37
N PHE A 52 -16.92 9.99 37.41
CA PHE A 52 -15.65 10.66 37.69
C PHE A 52 -15.22 11.56 36.52
N ASP A 53 -15.32 11.09 35.28
CA ASP A 53 -15.07 11.92 34.08
C ASP A 53 -16.05 13.09 33.98
N LYS A 54 -17.33 12.87 34.31
CA LYS A 54 -18.34 13.94 34.31
C LYS A 54 -18.09 14.99 35.40
N LYS A 55 -17.63 14.59 36.59
CA LYS A 55 -17.22 15.53 37.66
C LYS A 55 -15.92 16.27 37.36
N ARG A 56 -14.98 15.64 36.63
CA ARG A 56 -13.81 16.30 36.05
C ARG A 56 -14.21 17.37 35.02
N ARG A 57 -15.21 17.07 34.17
CA ARG A 57 -15.77 18.00 33.17
C ARG A 57 -16.48 19.22 33.78
N ASP A 58 -17.14 19.07 34.94
CA ASP A 58 -17.92 20.14 35.60
C ASP A 58 -17.14 20.96 36.65
N GLY A 59 -15.82 20.74 36.83
CA GLY A 59 -14.99 21.57 37.71
C GLY A 59 -15.30 21.47 39.22
N GLY A 60 -15.82 20.33 39.68
CA GLY A 60 -16.09 20.11 41.11
C GLY A 60 -14.81 19.91 41.95
N PRO A 61 -14.81 20.29 43.25
CA PRO A 61 -13.62 20.19 44.09
C PRO A 61 -13.22 18.73 44.35
N ILE A 62 -11.93 18.44 44.18
CA ILE A 62 -11.32 17.11 44.36
C ILE A 62 -10.92 16.96 45.83
N GLN A 63 -11.50 16.00 46.56
CA GLN A 63 -10.95 15.57 47.86
C GLN A 63 -9.79 14.60 47.62
N SER A 64 -8.63 14.93 48.18
CA SER A 64 -7.40 14.13 48.13
C SER A 64 -7.56 12.82 48.91
N GLY A 65 -7.83 11.72 48.19
CA GLY A 65 -7.71 10.35 48.67
C GLY A 65 -6.62 9.62 47.90
N SER A 66 -5.81 8.83 48.60
CA SER A 66 -4.58 8.16 48.12
C SER A 66 -4.72 7.46 46.76
N TYR A 67 -3.87 7.87 45.82
CA TYR A 67 -3.71 7.29 44.49
C TYR A 67 -3.11 5.87 44.56
N GLN A 68 -3.82 4.88 44.01
CA GLN A 68 -3.21 3.66 43.49
C GLN A 68 -3.51 3.61 41.98
N GLU A 69 -2.49 3.95 41.19
CA GLU A 69 -2.48 3.85 39.74
C GLU A 69 -2.79 2.42 39.30
N THR A 70 -3.95 2.22 38.68
CA THR A 70 -4.26 1.01 37.93
C THR A 70 -4.20 1.36 36.44
N SER A 71 -3.15 0.87 35.78
CA SER A 71 -2.88 0.97 34.33
C SER A 71 -3.95 0.33 33.42
N GLY A 72 -5.10 -0.08 33.97
CA GLY A 72 -6.22 -0.71 33.25
C GLY A 72 -7.32 0.26 32.77
N SER A 73 -7.25 1.55 33.13
CA SER A 73 -8.31 2.54 32.84
C SER A 73 -8.56 2.78 31.34
N VAL A 74 -7.53 2.68 30.50
CA VAL A 74 -7.60 3.02 29.06
C VAL A 74 -8.36 1.98 28.23
N ASN A 75 -8.57 0.77 28.75
CA ASN A 75 -9.11 -0.35 27.98
C ASN A 75 -10.64 -0.30 27.74
N PHE A 76 -11.37 0.75 28.12
CA PHE A 76 -12.83 0.81 27.88
C PHE A 76 -13.35 2.12 27.28
N GLN A 77 -12.49 3.12 27.04
CA GLN A 77 -12.91 4.40 26.43
C GLN A 77 -13.56 4.21 25.05
N PHE A 78 -13.05 3.27 24.25
CA PHE A 78 -13.53 2.96 22.91
C PHE A 78 -14.95 2.35 22.86
N LEU A 79 -15.46 1.82 23.98
CA LEU A 79 -16.83 1.31 24.06
C LEU A 79 -17.84 2.44 24.28
N VAL A 80 -17.37 3.61 24.72
CA VAL A 80 -18.23 4.71 25.20
C VAL A 80 -18.18 5.92 24.27
N THR A 81 -17.01 6.25 23.71
CA THR A 81 -16.85 7.35 22.74
C THR A 81 -16.27 6.86 21.42
N LYS A 82 -16.94 7.19 20.30
CA LYS A 82 -16.44 6.96 18.94
C LYS A 82 -16.16 8.29 18.27
N SER A 83 -14.89 8.54 17.96
CA SER A 83 -14.43 9.72 17.25
C SER A 83 -14.34 9.45 15.75
N HIS A 84 -15.34 9.93 15.00
CA HIS A 84 -15.38 9.85 13.55
C HIS A 84 -14.55 10.96 12.92
N LEU A 85 -13.56 10.58 12.13
CA LEU A 85 -12.74 11.53 11.36
C LEU A 85 -13.40 11.78 10.00
N LYS A 86 -13.87 13.02 9.77
CA LYS A 86 -14.49 13.43 8.49
C LYS A 86 -13.42 13.65 7.42
N TYR A 87 -12.86 12.56 6.92
CA TYR A 87 -11.83 12.56 5.87
C TYR A 87 -12.18 11.55 4.78
N GLU A 88 -12.18 12.00 3.52
CA GLU A 88 -12.39 11.14 2.35
C GLU A 88 -11.11 11.08 1.52
N TYR A 89 -10.63 9.87 1.24
CA TYR A 89 -9.43 9.68 0.43
C TYR A 89 -9.74 9.88 -1.06
N LYS A 90 -9.08 10.86 -1.69
CA LYS A 90 -9.13 11.14 -3.13
C LYS A 90 -7.73 11.13 -3.72
N ASP A 91 -7.55 10.63 -4.94
CA ASP A 91 -6.22 10.47 -5.57
C ASP A 91 -5.55 11.81 -5.93
N TYR A 92 -6.33 12.90 -6.07
CA TYR A 92 -5.87 14.28 -6.22
C TYR A 92 -6.85 15.25 -5.53
N GLY A 93 -6.34 16.42 -5.13
CA GLY A 93 -7.10 17.47 -4.44
C GLY A 93 -7.94 18.34 -5.38
N SER A 94 -8.53 19.41 -4.84
CA SER A 94 -9.18 20.41 -5.70
C SER A 94 -8.14 21.08 -6.61
N ILE A 95 -8.55 21.51 -7.81
CA ILE A 95 -7.63 22.18 -8.74
C ILE A 95 -6.99 23.42 -8.11
N GLN A 96 -7.75 24.18 -7.32
CA GLN A 96 -7.22 25.33 -6.58
C GLN A 96 -6.11 24.92 -5.60
N GLN A 97 -6.33 23.86 -4.81
CA GLN A 97 -5.32 23.35 -3.89
C GLN A 97 -4.07 22.88 -4.63
N GLU A 98 -4.23 22.07 -5.68
CA GLU A 98 -3.12 21.51 -6.45
C GLU A 98 -2.25 22.56 -7.14
N LEU A 99 -2.87 23.66 -7.60
CA LEU A 99 -2.15 24.80 -8.18
C LEU A 99 -1.45 25.63 -7.09
N SER A 100 -2.09 25.81 -5.93
CA SER A 100 -1.49 26.55 -4.80
C SER A 100 -0.26 25.82 -4.21
N GLU A 101 -0.30 24.49 -4.16
CA GLU A 101 0.77 23.65 -3.61
C GLU A 101 1.99 23.55 -4.53
N TRP A 102 1.85 23.96 -5.80
CA TRP A 102 2.94 23.94 -6.78
C TRP A 102 4.00 24.99 -6.47
N PHE A 103 3.61 26.20 -6.03
CA PHE A 103 4.53 27.32 -5.87
C PHE A 103 5.16 27.41 -4.47
N THR A 104 6.30 28.08 -4.42
CA THR A 104 6.82 28.74 -3.22
C THR A 104 6.81 30.25 -3.41
N TYR A 105 6.90 30.99 -2.31
CA TYR A 105 7.03 32.44 -2.35
C TYR A 105 8.27 32.87 -3.17
N ASN A 106 9.40 32.18 -2.99
CA ASN A 106 10.61 32.46 -3.76
C ASN A 106 10.43 32.18 -5.25
N ASP A 107 9.61 31.21 -5.64
CA ASP A 107 9.34 30.93 -7.07
C ASP A 107 8.65 32.10 -7.76
N LEU A 108 7.75 32.79 -7.07
CA LEU A 108 7.07 33.97 -7.64
C LEU A 108 8.08 35.07 -8.00
N SER A 109 9.17 35.18 -7.24
CA SER A 109 10.27 36.11 -7.56
C SER A 109 11.07 35.69 -8.80
N THR A 110 11.18 34.38 -9.08
CA THR A 110 11.98 33.87 -10.22
C THR A 110 11.39 34.20 -11.58
N PHE A 111 10.11 34.58 -11.64
CA PHE A 111 9.45 35.07 -12.86
C PHE A 111 9.74 36.56 -13.15
N GLY A 112 10.37 37.27 -12.19
CA GLY A 112 10.47 38.73 -12.17
C GLY A 112 9.33 39.41 -11.40
N GLY A 113 8.52 38.63 -10.68
CA GLY A 113 7.33 39.09 -9.97
C GLY A 113 6.05 38.98 -10.82
N VAL A 114 4.92 38.83 -10.15
CA VAL A 114 3.58 38.73 -10.74
C VAL A 114 3.28 40.01 -11.57
N ASP A 115 3.59 41.18 -11.03
CA ASP A 115 3.36 42.47 -11.72
C ASP A 115 4.15 42.63 -13.03
N ALA A 116 5.38 42.10 -13.09
CA ALA A 116 6.18 42.16 -14.29
C ALA A 116 5.59 41.31 -15.42
N LEU A 117 4.93 40.19 -15.10
CA LEU A 117 4.26 39.35 -16.10
C LEU A 117 3.07 40.07 -16.75
N HIS A 118 2.27 40.75 -15.94
CA HIS A 118 1.15 41.56 -16.43
C HIS A 118 1.64 42.72 -17.32
N GLN A 119 2.63 43.49 -16.87
CA GLN A 119 3.22 44.59 -17.65
C GLN A 119 3.84 44.12 -18.97
N LEU A 120 4.50 42.96 -18.97
CA LEU A 120 5.07 42.36 -20.18
C LEU A 120 3.97 41.94 -21.16
N PHE A 121 2.87 41.35 -20.68
CA PHE A 121 1.76 40.96 -21.53
C PHE A 121 1.08 42.19 -22.16
N GLU A 122 0.77 43.22 -21.38
CA GLU A 122 0.18 44.46 -21.89
C GLU A 122 1.09 45.18 -22.88
N SER A 123 2.40 45.24 -22.61
CA SER A 123 3.37 45.87 -23.50
C SER A 123 3.43 45.18 -24.87
N ASN A 124 3.35 43.85 -24.91
CA ASN A 124 3.36 43.08 -26.17
C ASN A 124 1.99 43.08 -26.86
N ARG A 125 0.87 43.17 -26.12
CA ARG A 125 -0.47 43.39 -26.67
C ARG A 125 -0.58 44.75 -27.36
N ASN A 126 0.05 45.77 -26.78
CA ASN A 126 0.02 47.15 -27.26
C ASN A 126 1.09 47.45 -28.33
N GLN A 127 2.01 46.53 -28.62
CA GLN A 127 2.96 46.67 -29.72
C GLN A 127 2.22 46.56 -31.07
N LYS A 128 1.96 47.72 -31.68
CA LYS A 128 1.48 47.85 -33.06
C LYS A 128 2.55 47.37 -34.02
N GLU A 129 2.39 46.19 -34.63
CA GLU A 129 3.02 45.94 -35.94
C GLU A 129 2.30 46.81 -37.00
N THR A 130 3.01 47.16 -38.07
CA THR A 130 2.84 48.33 -38.94
C THR A 130 1.53 48.50 -39.75
N ASP A 131 0.45 47.79 -39.44
CA ASP A 131 -0.88 48.01 -40.02
C ASP A 131 -1.94 47.92 -38.92
N ASN A 132 -2.58 49.06 -38.63
CA ASN A 132 -3.79 49.39 -37.83
C ASN A 132 -4.75 48.32 -37.23
N ASN A 133 -4.33 47.09 -36.99
CA ASN A 133 -5.08 46.05 -36.29
C ASN A 133 -4.36 45.72 -34.99
N VAL A 134 -5.07 45.86 -33.87
CA VAL A 134 -4.65 45.28 -32.58
C VAL A 134 -4.47 43.78 -32.80
N LEU A 135 -3.32 43.21 -32.45
CA LEU A 135 -3.13 41.75 -32.53
C LEU A 135 -4.22 41.09 -31.69
N ASP A 136 -4.99 40.20 -32.31
CA ASP A 136 -5.96 39.41 -31.58
C ASP A 136 -5.22 38.51 -30.58
N GLU A 137 -5.75 38.36 -29.36
CA GLU A 137 -5.06 37.62 -28.27
C GLU A 137 -4.67 36.20 -28.72
N THR A 138 -5.50 35.62 -29.58
CA THR A 138 -5.32 34.30 -30.19
C THR A 138 -4.12 34.23 -31.14
N GLU A 139 -3.81 35.30 -31.87
CA GLU A 139 -2.69 35.38 -32.81
C GLU A 139 -1.35 35.57 -32.08
N LEU A 140 -1.35 36.38 -31.01
CA LEU A 140 -0.18 36.57 -30.16
C LEU A 140 0.25 35.24 -29.51
N ILE A 141 -0.71 34.47 -28.99
CA ILE A 141 -0.45 33.14 -28.40
C ILE A 141 0.10 32.18 -29.46
N LYS A 142 -0.46 32.15 -30.68
CA LYS A 142 0.05 31.32 -31.78
C LYS A 142 1.47 31.72 -32.18
N LYS A 143 1.79 33.02 -32.20
CA LYS A 143 3.15 33.54 -32.43
C LYS A 143 4.10 33.04 -31.35
N CYS A 144 3.73 33.11 -30.07
CA CYS A 144 4.53 32.57 -28.96
C CYS A 144 4.75 31.06 -29.07
N VAL A 145 3.72 30.26 -29.37
CA VAL A 145 3.86 28.81 -29.57
C VAL A 145 4.79 28.50 -30.76
N SER A 146 4.72 29.30 -31.83
CA SER A 146 5.64 29.15 -32.97
C SER A 146 7.10 29.46 -32.60
N THR A 147 7.33 30.42 -31.70
CA THR A 147 8.68 30.71 -31.18
C THR A 147 9.22 29.60 -30.30
N LEU A 148 8.37 28.91 -29.52
CA LEU A 148 8.79 27.74 -28.73
C LEU A 148 9.31 26.60 -29.62
N LYS A 149 8.79 26.44 -30.84
CA LYS A 149 9.26 25.41 -31.79
C LYS A 149 10.64 25.72 -32.37
N LYS A 150 11.06 27.00 -32.38
CA LYS A 150 12.28 27.45 -33.07
C LYS A 150 13.52 27.44 -32.19
N TYR A 151 13.39 27.75 -30.91
CA TYR A 151 14.52 27.96 -30.00
C TYR A 151 14.64 26.86 -28.97
N ASN A 152 15.85 26.57 -28.49
CA ASN A 152 16.08 25.67 -27.36
C ASN A 152 16.34 26.46 -26.06
N ILE A 153 15.97 25.87 -24.91
CA ILE A 153 16.19 26.52 -23.59
C ILE A 153 17.69 26.74 -23.31
N GLN A 154 18.56 25.86 -23.81
CA GLN A 154 20.02 25.93 -23.58
C GLN A 154 20.68 27.18 -24.13
N GLU A 155 20.09 27.79 -25.16
CA GLU A 155 20.67 28.97 -25.83
C GLU A 155 20.44 30.26 -25.02
N GLY A 156 19.54 30.24 -24.01
CA GLY A 156 19.25 31.40 -23.16
C GLY A 156 18.73 32.62 -23.94
N ASN A 157 18.01 32.38 -25.05
CA ASN A 157 17.55 33.45 -25.93
C ASN A 157 16.46 34.29 -25.25
N PRO A 158 16.59 35.63 -25.19
CA PRO A 158 15.62 36.49 -24.50
C PRO A 158 14.22 36.45 -25.15
N SER A 159 14.13 36.18 -26.46
CA SER A 159 12.85 36.00 -27.15
C SER A 159 12.08 34.76 -26.67
N LEU A 160 12.79 33.69 -26.31
CA LEU A 160 12.19 32.49 -25.75
C LEU A 160 11.65 32.76 -24.33
N THR A 161 12.45 33.41 -23.49
CA THR A 161 12.06 33.82 -22.13
C THR A 161 10.80 34.69 -22.17
N THR A 162 10.73 35.67 -23.07
CA THR A 162 9.55 36.53 -23.23
C THR A 162 8.33 35.72 -23.67
N ALA A 163 8.47 34.84 -24.66
CA ALA A 163 7.36 33.99 -25.11
C ALA A 163 6.83 33.06 -24.01
N LEU A 164 7.72 32.45 -23.22
CA LEU A 164 7.37 31.60 -22.08
C LEU A 164 6.63 32.39 -21.00
N LYS A 165 7.08 33.60 -20.67
CA LYS A 165 6.43 34.47 -19.67
C LYS A 165 5.04 34.94 -20.09
N ILE A 166 4.84 35.26 -21.37
CA ILE A 166 3.51 35.62 -21.91
C ILE A 166 2.56 34.43 -21.81
N LEU A 167 3.00 33.24 -22.23
CA LEU A 167 2.19 32.02 -22.13
C LEU A 167 1.87 31.69 -20.66
N LEU A 168 2.80 31.94 -19.73
CA LEU A 168 2.59 31.75 -18.31
C LEU A 168 1.49 32.66 -17.77
N TYR A 169 1.54 33.95 -18.10
CA TYR A 169 0.50 34.92 -17.72
C TYR A 169 -0.88 34.51 -18.24
N PHE A 170 -0.95 34.07 -19.49
CA PHE A 170 -2.19 33.56 -20.07
C PHE A 170 -2.68 32.30 -19.35
N SER A 171 -1.80 31.34 -19.04
CA SER A 171 -2.13 30.12 -18.29
C SER A 171 -2.61 30.41 -16.86
N PHE A 172 -2.16 31.50 -16.23
CA PHE A 172 -2.60 31.97 -14.90
C PHE A 172 -3.98 32.66 -14.90
N GLY A 173 -4.65 32.74 -16.05
CA GLY A 173 -6.03 33.20 -16.16
C GLY A 173 -6.19 34.72 -16.27
N GLN A 174 -5.16 35.45 -16.76
CA GLN A 174 -5.19 36.91 -16.92
C GLN A 174 -5.68 37.63 -15.65
N TYR A 175 -5.05 37.32 -14.52
CA TYR A 175 -5.49 37.74 -13.18
C TYR A 175 -5.55 39.25 -12.96
N GLY A 176 -4.96 40.07 -13.84
CA GLY A 176 -5.01 41.54 -13.73
C GLY A 176 -6.44 42.10 -13.83
N ASP A 177 -7.33 41.38 -14.53
CA ASP A 177 -8.70 41.83 -14.82
C ASP A 177 -9.75 41.15 -13.93
N LYS A 178 -9.35 40.32 -12.95
CA LYS A 178 -10.25 39.47 -12.16
C LYS A 178 -10.38 39.97 -10.72
N VAL A 179 -11.59 39.87 -10.16
CA VAL A 179 -11.89 40.33 -8.80
C VAL A 179 -11.79 39.18 -7.80
N ASP A 180 -12.26 37.99 -8.18
CA ASP A 180 -12.34 36.83 -7.29
C ASP A 180 -11.42 35.67 -7.70
N SER A 181 -10.99 34.89 -6.70
CA SER A 181 -10.16 33.69 -6.90
C SER A 181 -10.86 32.60 -7.70
N GLU A 182 -12.19 32.50 -7.60
CA GLU A 182 -13.01 31.55 -8.39
C GLU A 182 -13.10 31.97 -9.86
N GLU A 183 -13.23 33.26 -10.15
CA GLU A 183 -13.21 33.77 -11.52
C GLU A 183 -11.84 33.58 -12.18
N GLN A 184 -10.76 33.79 -11.41
CA GLN A 184 -9.42 33.48 -11.85
C GLN A 184 -9.30 31.98 -12.16
N LEU A 185 -9.80 31.10 -11.27
CA LEU A 185 -9.77 29.65 -11.47
C LEU A 185 -10.51 29.22 -12.74
N HIS A 186 -11.70 29.76 -12.98
CA HIS A 186 -12.45 29.49 -14.21
C HIS A 186 -11.66 29.91 -15.45
N SER A 187 -11.03 31.09 -15.40
CA SER A 187 -10.21 31.62 -16.49
C SER A 187 -8.95 30.77 -16.72
N ILE A 188 -8.32 30.26 -15.66
CA ILE A 188 -7.20 29.29 -15.75
C ILE A 188 -7.64 28.04 -16.51
N VAL A 189 -8.82 27.48 -16.19
CA VAL A 189 -9.31 26.25 -16.83
C VAL A 189 -9.57 26.48 -18.33
N GLU A 190 -10.23 27.58 -18.70
CA GLU A 190 -10.53 27.90 -20.11
C GLU A 190 -9.26 28.21 -20.92
N ASN A 191 -8.34 29.00 -20.37
CA ASN A 191 -7.10 29.36 -21.05
C ASN A 191 -6.21 28.13 -21.31
N ASN A 192 -6.09 27.23 -20.33
CA ASN A 192 -5.31 26.00 -20.52
C ASN A 192 -5.99 25.01 -21.47
N LYS A 193 -7.33 24.94 -21.53
CA LYS A 193 -8.03 24.20 -22.61
C LYS A 193 -7.67 24.74 -23.98
N TYR A 194 -7.64 26.06 -24.13
CA TYR A 194 -7.25 26.69 -25.38
C TYR A 194 -5.79 26.39 -25.75
N LEU A 195 -4.85 26.46 -24.80
CA LEU A 195 -3.44 26.12 -25.05
C LEU A 195 -3.26 24.65 -25.48
N VAL A 196 -4.02 23.72 -24.90
CA VAL A 196 -4.01 22.31 -25.30
C VAL A 196 -4.60 22.14 -26.70
N SER A 197 -5.62 22.92 -27.09
CA SER A 197 -6.19 22.88 -28.45
C SER A 197 -5.22 23.33 -29.54
N ILE A 198 -4.27 24.22 -29.21
CA ILE A 198 -3.19 24.67 -30.13
C ILE A 198 -1.98 23.72 -30.09
N GLU A 199 -2.05 22.64 -29.32
CA GLU A 199 -0.95 21.70 -29.12
C GLU A 199 0.31 22.35 -28.53
N ALA A 200 0.16 23.37 -27.68
CA ALA A 200 1.29 24.05 -27.02
C ALA A 200 2.14 23.11 -26.16
N TYR A 201 1.57 21.98 -25.72
CA TYR A 201 2.29 20.95 -24.98
C TYR A 201 3.38 20.25 -25.80
N LEU A 202 3.26 20.12 -27.13
CA LEU A 202 4.23 19.43 -27.99
C LEU A 202 5.62 20.08 -27.97
N PRO A 203 5.76 21.40 -28.21
CA PRO A 203 7.07 22.04 -28.10
C PRO A 203 7.56 22.09 -26.66
N LEU A 204 6.69 22.23 -25.65
CA LEU A 204 7.11 22.28 -24.25
C LEU A 204 7.77 20.97 -23.78
N THR A 205 7.18 19.83 -24.11
CA THR A 205 7.75 18.52 -23.77
C THR A 205 9.05 18.24 -24.51
N GLU A 206 9.19 18.66 -25.77
CA GLU A 206 10.44 18.56 -26.52
C GLU A 206 11.55 19.42 -25.92
N LEU A 207 11.22 20.65 -25.50
CA LEU A 207 12.17 21.54 -24.84
C LEU A 207 12.69 20.94 -23.53
N ILE A 208 11.79 20.41 -22.69
CA ILE A 208 12.16 19.75 -21.43
C ILE A 208 13.01 18.51 -21.69
N ASN A 209 12.62 17.65 -22.65
CA ASN A 209 13.37 16.44 -22.99
C ASN A 209 14.78 16.76 -23.51
N LYS A 210 14.91 17.73 -24.42
CA LYS A 210 16.21 18.18 -24.95
C LYS A 210 17.11 18.75 -23.86
N LEU A 211 16.54 19.54 -22.94
CA LEU A 211 17.27 20.08 -21.79
C LEU A 211 17.77 18.95 -20.88
N ILE A 212 16.91 17.99 -20.53
CA ILE A 212 17.28 16.86 -19.69
C ILE A 212 18.41 16.04 -20.34
N GLN A 213 18.28 15.70 -21.62
CA GLN A 213 19.31 14.91 -22.33
C GLN A 213 20.65 15.64 -22.38
N HIS A 214 20.65 16.92 -22.75
CA HIS A 214 21.87 17.72 -22.78
C HIS A 214 22.50 17.86 -21.40
N GLN A 215 21.71 18.06 -20.35
CA GLN A 215 22.26 18.20 -19.00
C GLN A 215 22.88 16.88 -18.53
N ILE A 216 22.27 15.74 -18.82
CA ILE A 216 22.84 14.41 -18.54
C ILE A 216 24.17 14.23 -19.30
N ASP A 217 24.23 14.65 -20.56
CA ASP A 217 25.45 14.58 -21.38
C ASP A 217 26.55 15.52 -20.86
N VAL A 218 26.21 16.74 -20.45
CA VAL A 218 27.16 17.69 -19.85
C VAL A 218 27.70 17.14 -18.54
N ASP A 219 26.82 16.66 -17.66
CA ASP A 219 27.21 16.08 -16.39
C ASP A 219 28.11 14.86 -16.60
N SER A 220 27.88 14.05 -17.64
CA SER A 220 28.75 12.91 -17.97
C SER A 220 30.18 13.33 -18.31
N LYS A 221 30.37 14.53 -18.89
CA LYS A 221 31.66 15.05 -19.36
C LYS A 221 32.34 15.97 -18.35
N ARG A 222 31.59 16.69 -17.52
CA ARG A 222 32.10 17.65 -16.53
C ARG A 222 31.36 17.46 -15.21
N ALA A 223 32.10 17.38 -14.11
CA ALA A 223 31.49 17.28 -12.79
C ALA A 223 30.93 18.65 -12.34
N ASN A 224 29.69 18.63 -11.82
CA ASN A 224 29.05 19.72 -11.06
C ASN A 224 28.78 21.05 -11.79
N THR A 225 28.32 21.01 -13.04
CA THR A 225 27.80 22.22 -13.71
C THR A 225 26.28 22.29 -13.54
N GLY A 226 25.81 22.98 -12.51
CA GLY A 226 24.38 23.29 -12.38
C GLY A 226 23.88 24.19 -13.53
N LEU A 227 22.55 24.28 -13.70
CA LEU A 227 21.94 25.17 -14.68
C LEU A 227 22.27 26.65 -14.35
N THR A 228 22.50 27.46 -15.39
CA THR A 228 22.64 28.91 -15.25
C THR A 228 21.29 29.55 -14.89
N ALA A 229 21.28 30.67 -14.17
CA ALA A 229 20.06 31.35 -13.73
C ALA A 229 18.98 31.61 -14.82
N PRO A 230 19.28 32.09 -16.05
CA PRO A 230 18.25 32.28 -17.08
C PRO A 230 17.67 30.95 -17.57
N VAL A 231 18.52 29.95 -17.79
CA VAL A 231 18.11 28.59 -18.19
C VAL A 231 17.27 27.92 -17.11
N GLU A 232 17.61 28.12 -15.83
CA GLU A 232 16.81 27.61 -14.70
C GLU A 232 15.41 28.25 -14.66
N SER A 233 15.33 29.57 -14.88
CA SER A 233 14.04 30.29 -14.92
C SER A 233 13.17 29.79 -16.08
N ASP A 234 13.71 29.71 -17.29
CA ASP A 234 12.98 29.23 -18.47
C ASP A 234 12.54 27.77 -18.33
N TYR A 235 13.41 26.91 -17.78
CA TYR A 235 13.09 25.52 -17.45
C TYR A 235 11.94 25.43 -16.45
N PHE A 236 11.99 26.24 -15.39
CA PHE A 236 10.93 26.27 -14.39
C PHE A 236 9.60 26.74 -14.98
N ILE A 237 9.61 27.78 -15.83
CA ILE A 237 8.40 28.26 -16.53
C ILE A 237 7.83 27.17 -17.46
N ALA A 238 8.69 26.44 -18.18
CA ALA A 238 8.24 25.34 -19.02
C ALA A 238 7.58 24.21 -18.19
N LEU A 239 8.16 23.88 -17.02
CA LEU A 239 7.55 22.93 -16.10
C LEU A 239 6.22 23.41 -15.52
N THR A 240 6.11 24.68 -15.13
CA THR A 240 4.87 25.23 -14.57
C THR A 240 3.75 25.25 -15.60
N LEU A 241 4.03 25.65 -16.84
CA LEU A 241 3.07 25.59 -17.96
C LEU A 241 2.56 24.16 -18.19
N LEU A 242 3.46 23.20 -18.25
CA LEU A 242 3.09 21.79 -18.42
C LEU A 242 2.24 21.30 -17.23
N TYR A 243 2.60 21.67 -16.00
CA TYR A 243 1.88 21.28 -14.79
C TYR A 243 0.43 21.79 -14.81
N PHE A 244 0.24 23.07 -15.14
CA PHE A 244 -1.10 23.68 -15.25
C PHE A 244 -1.95 23.00 -16.33
N MET A 245 -1.37 22.69 -17.50
CA MET A 245 -2.06 21.93 -18.55
C MET A 245 -2.45 20.53 -18.06
N ILE A 246 -1.58 19.82 -17.35
CA ILE A 246 -1.90 18.48 -16.83
C ILE A 246 -3.01 18.56 -15.77
N CYS A 247 -2.91 19.47 -14.80
CA CYS A 247 -3.91 19.62 -13.73
C CYS A 247 -5.30 20.00 -14.28
N THR A 248 -5.37 20.88 -15.27
CA THR A 248 -6.64 21.27 -15.92
C THR A 248 -7.20 20.16 -16.80
N MET A 249 -6.35 19.34 -17.42
CA MET A 249 -6.81 18.18 -18.20
C MET A 249 -7.22 16.99 -17.32
N LEU A 250 -6.68 16.89 -16.11
CA LEU A 250 -7.10 15.89 -15.10
C LEU A 250 -8.50 16.15 -14.56
N SER A 251 -8.93 17.43 -14.45
CA SER A 251 -10.27 17.77 -13.98
C SER A 251 -11.36 17.57 -15.03
N LEU A 252 -10.99 17.35 -16.29
CA LEU A 252 -11.91 17.12 -17.40
C LEU A 252 -12.25 15.63 -17.58
N PRO A 253 -13.43 15.31 -18.14
CA PRO A 253 -13.80 13.92 -18.40
C PRO A 253 -12.84 13.29 -19.42
N VAL A 254 -12.43 12.05 -19.13
CA VAL A 254 -11.39 11.27 -19.85
C VAL A 254 -11.66 11.11 -21.35
N GLU A 255 -12.92 11.22 -21.77
CA GLU A 255 -13.35 11.02 -23.17
C GLU A 255 -13.18 12.25 -24.06
N THR A 256 -12.74 13.39 -23.53
CA THR A 256 -12.51 14.59 -24.36
C THR A 256 -11.39 14.35 -25.39
N PRO A 257 -11.59 14.71 -26.67
CA PRO A 257 -10.63 14.43 -27.74
C PRO A 257 -9.27 15.11 -27.50
N ALA A 258 -9.28 16.33 -26.93
CA ALA A 258 -8.08 17.05 -26.53
C ALA A 258 -7.25 16.32 -25.45
N VAL A 259 -7.92 15.65 -24.51
CA VAL A 259 -7.25 14.82 -23.49
C VAL A 259 -6.63 13.58 -24.14
N LEU A 260 -7.33 12.94 -25.09
CA LEU A 260 -6.83 11.76 -25.78
C LEU A 260 -5.62 12.07 -26.67
N SER A 261 -5.63 13.19 -27.40
CA SER A 261 -4.47 13.64 -28.19
C SER A 261 -3.29 13.93 -27.28
N PHE A 262 -3.51 14.68 -26.19
CA PHE A 262 -2.46 15.02 -25.23
C PHE A 262 -1.85 13.79 -24.54
N LYS A 263 -2.67 12.82 -24.12
CA LYS A 263 -2.18 11.53 -23.57
C LYS A 263 -1.34 10.75 -24.58
N SER A 264 -1.78 10.69 -25.83
CA SER A 264 -1.07 9.95 -26.89
C SER A 264 0.28 10.57 -27.20
N THR A 265 0.36 11.90 -27.20
CA THR A 265 1.62 12.63 -27.42
C THR A 265 2.60 12.49 -26.26
N LEU A 266 2.10 12.54 -25.01
CA LEU A 266 2.93 12.32 -23.83
C LEU A 266 3.50 10.90 -23.81
N GLY A 267 2.67 9.89 -24.13
CA GLY A 267 3.13 8.51 -24.27
C GLY A 267 4.19 8.33 -25.35
N ARG A 268 4.06 9.03 -26.48
CA ARG A 268 5.04 8.99 -27.59
C ARG A 268 6.39 9.61 -27.22
N GLN A 269 6.37 10.76 -26.53
CA GLN A 269 7.59 11.48 -26.12
C GLN A 269 8.18 10.95 -24.80
N ASP A 270 7.43 10.14 -24.06
CA ASP A 270 7.83 9.42 -22.85
C ASP A 270 8.53 10.31 -21.79
N LEU A 271 7.93 11.48 -21.55
CA LEU A 271 8.46 12.48 -20.61
C LEU A 271 8.67 11.89 -19.21
N LEU A 272 7.77 11.02 -18.75
CA LEU A 272 7.86 10.37 -17.45
C LEU A 272 9.18 9.60 -17.30
N THR A 273 9.62 8.88 -18.33
CA THR A 273 10.90 8.15 -18.33
C THR A 273 12.12 9.10 -18.42
N SER A 274 11.98 10.24 -19.09
CA SER A 274 13.04 11.27 -19.07
C SER A 274 13.19 11.90 -17.69
N ILE A 275 12.08 12.18 -17.00
CA ILE A 275 12.09 12.73 -15.64
C ILE A 275 12.70 11.73 -14.65
N THR A 276 12.34 10.43 -14.71
CA THR A 276 12.95 9.42 -13.83
C THR A 276 14.46 9.29 -14.05
N LYS A 277 14.94 9.34 -15.30
CA LYS A 277 16.37 9.39 -15.63
C LYS A 277 17.05 10.63 -15.04
N PHE A 278 16.38 11.77 -15.09
CA PHE A 278 16.94 13.00 -14.54
C PHE A 278 17.01 12.98 -13.01
N ILE A 279 16.00 12.42 -12.34
CA ILE A 279 15.98 12.20 -10.89
C ILE A 279 17.13 11.26 -10.47
N GLU A 280 17.39 10.21 -11.25
CA GLU A 280 18.55 9.33 -11.04
C GLU A 280 19.88 10.09 -11.16
N ASN A 281 20.07 10.87 -12.23
CA ASN A 281 21.28 11.68 -12.40
C ASN A 281 21.47 12.66 -11.24
N TRP A 282 20.40 13.32 -10.78
CA TRP A 282 20.44 14.23 -9.63
C TRP A 282 20.91 13.55 -8.35
N LYS A 283 20.52 12.29 -8.09
CA LYS A 283 20.97 11.56 -6.90
C LYS A 283 22.48 11.38 -6.89
N TRP A 284 23.08 11.09 -8.05
CA TRP A 284 24.53 10.93 -8.18
C TRP A 284 25.27 12.27 -8.21
N LYS A 285 24.63 13.33 -8.74
CA LYS A 285 25.17 14.68 -8.89
C LYS A 285 24.15 15.71 -8.41
N PRO A 286 24.09 15.99 -7.09
CA PRO A 286 23.09 16.89 -6.54
C PRO A 286 23.36 18.34 -6.93
N ALA A 287 22.38 18.97 -7.56
CA ALA A 287 22.36 20.40 -7.86
C ALA A 287 21.00 21.00 -7.48
N ASN A 288 21.02 22.16 -6.80
CA ASN A 288 19.79 22.83 -6.36
C ASN A 288 18.98 23.37 -7.55
N SER A 289 19.64 23.74 -8.65
CA SER A 289 18.99 24.29 -9.83
C SER A 289 18.14 23.26 -10.60
N TYR A 290 18.26 21.96 -10.32
CA TYR A 290 17.42 20.93 -10.96
C TYR A 290 15.99 20.89 -10.43
N ARG A 291 15.71 21.55 -9.29
CA ARG A 291 14.35 21.73 -8.75
C ARG A 291 13.61 20.38 -8.59
N ILE A 292 14.25 19.45 -7.87
CA ILE A 292 13.80 18.04 -7.75
C ILE A 292 12.36 17.88 -7.23
N ARG A 293 11.92 18.76 -6.32
CA ARG A 293 10.55 18.77 -5.79
C ARG A 293 9.50 18.78 -6.91
N TYR A 294 9.68 19.68 -7.87
CA TYR A 294 8.72 19.91 -8.95
C TYR A 294 8.71 18.72 -9.90
N LEU A 295 9.84 18.06 -10.10
CA LEU A 295 9.92 16.80 -10.85
C LEU A 295 9.18 15.66 -10.17
N ILE A 296 9.26 15.54 -8.84
CA ILE A 296 8.50 14.54 -8.07
C ILE A 296 7.00 14.84 -8.17
N MET A 297 6.59 16.09 -7.94
CA MET A 297 5.18 16.50 -8.09
C MET A 297 4.65 16.29 -9.51
N MET A 298 5.44 16.63 -10.53
CA MET A 298 5.13 16.39 -11.94
C MET A 298 5.00 14.89 -12.23
N SER A 299 5.91 14.07 -11.72
CA SER A 299 5.87 12.60 -11.90
C SER A 299 4.58 12.01 -11.34
N TRP A 300 4.13 12.50 -10.17
CA TRP A 300 2.85 12.08 -9.60
C TRP A 300 1.67 12.40 -10.53
N LYS A 301 1.58 13.64 -11.02
CA LYS A 301 0.48 14.04 -11.92
C LYS A 301 0.56 13.38 -13.29
N LEU A 302 1.76 13.16 -13.83
CA LEU A 302 1.96 12.41 -15.07
C LEU A 302 1.50 10.95 -14.93
N ILE A 303 1.79 10.28 -13.82
CA ILE A 303 1.30 8.92 -13.55
C ILE A 303 -0.24 8.89 -13.53
N LEU A 304 -0.87 9.84 -12.84
CA LEU A 304 -2.34 9.95 -12.83
C LEU A 304 -2.91 10.23 -14.22
N PHE A 305 -2.27 11.13 -14.99
CA PHE A 305 -2.78 11.51 -16.30
C PHE A 305 -2.60 10.41 -17.37
N GLU A 306 -1.41 9.80 -17.44
CA GLU A 306 -1.08 8.80 -18.44
C GLU A 306 -1.66 7.41 -18.12
N MET A 307 -1.60 6.97 -16.86
CA MET A 307 -2.07 5.64 -16.44
C MET A 307 -3.53 5.68 -15.98
N GLY A 308 -3.91 6.70 -15.21
CA GLY A 308 -5.29 6.91 -14.73
C GLY A 308 -5.44 6.83 -13.21
N ASP A 309 -6.64 7.22 -12.76
CA ASP A 309 -7.05 7.24 -11.35
C ASP A 309 -7.51 5.86 -10.84
N THR A 310 -7.82 5.76 -9.54
CA THR A 310 -8.36 4.54 -8.91
C THR A 310 -9.66 4.07 -9.57
N SER A 311 -10.46 4.97 -10.16
CA SER A 311 -11.66 4.58 -10.93
C SER A 311 -11.31 3.87 -12.24
N GLN A 312 -10.35 4.39 -12.99
CA GLN A 312 -9.84 3.73 -14.21
C GLN A 312 -9.19 2.39 -13.86
N LEU A 313 -8.50 2.35 -12.73
CA LEU A 313 -7.86 1.15 -12.21
C LEU A 313 -8.87 0.02 -11.93
N LYS A 314 -10.06 0.34 -11.38
CA LYS A 314 -11.15 -0.62 -11.20
C LYS A 314 -11.69 -1.12 -12.55
N LYS A 315 -11.90 -0.23 -13.51
CA LYS A 315 -12.33 -0.61 -14.87
C LYS A 315 -11.33 -1.56 -15.55
N CYS A 316 -10.03 -1.29 -15.43
CA CYS A 316 -8.99 -2.18 -15.92
C CYS A 316 -9.00 -3.54 -15.19
N ASP A 317 -9.21 -3.53 -13.87
CA ASP A 317 -9.30 -4.77 -13.09
C ASP A 317 -10.50 -5.61 -13.51
N ASP A 318 -11.66 -5.00 -13.73
CA ASP A 318 -12.90 -5.62 -14.22
C ASP A 318 -12.72 -6.17 -15.65
N PHE A 319 -12.11 -5.39 -16.55
CA PHE A 319 -11.75 -5.83 -17.90
C PHE A 319 -10.85 -7.07 -17.90
N LEU A 320 -9.85 -7.14 -17.01
CA LEU A 320 -8.99 -8.31 -16.89
C LEU A 320 -9.72 -9.53 -16.28
N VAL A 321 -10.77 -9.33 -15.48
CA VAL A 321 -11.62 -10.44 -15.01
C VAL A 321 -12.33 -11.11 -16.16
N GLU A 322 -12.92 -10.29 -17.03
CA GLU A 322 -13.63 -10.73 -18.23
C GLU A 322 -12.65 -11.40 -19.21
N TYR A 323 -11.45 -10.83 -19.39
CA TYR A 323 -10.44 -11.38 -20.29
C TYR A 323 -9.91 -12.76 -19.84
N HIS A 324 -9.74 -12.98 -18.54
CA HIS A 324 -9.19 -14.23 -17.98
C HIS A 324 -10.25 -15.26 -17.59
N ASP A 325 -11.54 -15.01 -17.91
CA ASP A 325 -12.68 -15.88 -17.56
C ASP A 325 -12.71 -16.32 -16.09
N ILE A 326 -12.45 -15.39 -15.17
CA ILE A 326 -12.35 -15.71 -13.74
C ILE A 326 -13.73 -15.95 -13.13
N LYS A 327 -14.01 -17.20 -12.77
CA LYS A 327 -15.20 -17.57 -12.00
C LYS A 327 -15.09 -17.06 -10.55
N ASN A 328 -16.23 -16.69 -9.95
CA ASN A 328 -16.35 -16.24 -8.55
C ASN A 328 -15.69 -14.89 -8.16
N LYS A 329 -15.16 -14.09 -9.09
CA LYS A 329 -14.73 -12.71 -8.78
C LYS A 329 -15.91 -11.75 -8.86
N LYS A 330 -16.70 -11.63 -7.77
CA LYS A 330 -17.82 -10.68 -7.66
C LYS A 330 -18.66 -10.52 -8.95
N GLY A 331 -19.40 -11.56 -9.31
CA GLY A 331 -20.63 -11.32 -10.07
C GLY A 331 -21.65 -10.60 -9.19
N LYS A 332 -22.65 -9.96 -9.82
CA LYS A 332 -23.92 -9.60 -9.17
C LYS A 332 -24.65 -10.81 -8.53
N ASP A 333 -24.11 -12.02 -8.71
CA ASP A 333 -24.75 -13.30 -8.45
C ASP A 333 -24.16 -14.10 -7.26
N LEU A 334 -23.12 -13.61 -6.56
CA LEU A 334 -22.68 -14.25 -5.31
C LEU A 334 -23.18 -13.45 -4.09
N PRO A 335 -23.99 -14.05 -3.19
CA PRO A 335 -24.37 -13.40 -1.95
C PRO A 335 -23.11 -13.12 -1.11
N SER A 336 -23.13 -12.01 -0.36
CA SER A 336 -22.01 -11.54 0.49
C SER A 336 -21.54 -12.55 1.56
N THR A 337 -22.21 -13.70 1.66
CA THR A 337 -22.04 -14.76 2.66
C THR A 337 -21.23 -15.96 2.17
N LYS A 338 -20.94 -16.12 0.87
CA LYS A 338 -20.13 -17.27 0.39
C LYS A 338 -18.64 -17.05 0.69
N LEU A 339 -18.09 -17.86 1.59
CA LEU A 339 -16.67 -17.88 1.91
C LEU A 339 -15.87 -18.37 0.71
N THR A 340 -14.64 -17.86 0.54
CA THR A 340 -13.74 -18.25 -0.55
C THR A 340 -12.58 -19.11 -0.04
N CYS A 341 -12.14 -20.05 -0.85
CA CYS A 341 -10.99 -20.92 -0.62
C CYS A 341 -9.91 -20.70 -1.70
N SER A 342 -8.63 -20.69 -1.31
CA SER A 342 -7.52 -20.67 -2.28
C SER A 342 -7.36 -22.05 -2.92
N PRO A 343 -6.94 -22.18 -4.20
CA PRO A 343 -6.63 -23.48 -4.79
C PRO A 343 -5.60 -24.27 -3.98
N LEU A 344 -4.56 -23.63 -3.45
CA LEU A 344 -3.58 -24.28 -2.56
C LEU A 344 -4.19 -24.80 -1.26
N ASP A 345 -5.13 -24.06 -0.68
CA ASP A 345 -5.78 -24.46 0.57
C ASP A 345 -6.67 -25.69 0.31
N TYR A 346 -7.30 -25.76 -0.87
CA TYR A 346 -8.03 -26.94 -1.36
C TYR A 346 -7.08 -28.13 -1.62
N PHE A 347 -5.94 -27.90 -2.27
CA PHE A 347 -4.95 -28.95 -2.54
C PHE A 347 -4.38 -29.53 -1.24
N ALA A 348 -4.04 -28.68 -0.28
CA ALA A 348 -3.59 -29.11 1.04
C ALA A 348 -4.68 -29.90 1.77
N PHE A 349 -5.94 -29.46 1.71
CA PHE A 349 -7.05 -30.22 2.30
C PHE A 349 -7.24 -31.59 1.63
N ARG A 350 -7.09 -31.67 0.30
CA ARG A 350 -7.24 -32.92 -0.44
C ARG A 350 -6.11 -33.89 -0.13
N GLU A 351 -4.89 -33.39 0.03
CA GLU A 351 -3.74 -34.17 0.52
C GLU A 351 -3.98 -34.64 1.97
N ASP A 352 -4.41 -33.75 2.86
CA ASP A 352 -4.77 -34.12 4.25
C ASP A 352 -5.87 -35.19 4.29
N LEU A 353 -6.83 -35.14 3.37
CA LEU A 353 -7.91 -36.12 3.26
C LEU A 353 -7.39 -37.48 2.80
N LEU A 354 -6.55 -37.52 1.76
CA LEU A 354 -5.94 -38.76 1.26
C LEU A 354 -4.96 -39.37 2.27
N ASP A 355 -4.16 -38.54 2.94
CA ASP A 355 -3.28 -38.98 4.02
C ASP A 355 -4.09 -39.60 5.17
N LYS A 356 -5.26 -39.02 5.48
CA LYS A 356 -6.12 -39.50 6.56
C LYS A 356 -6.98 -40.71 6.16
N TYR A 357 -7.36 -40.82 4.89
CA TYR A 357 -8.17 -41.91 4.33
C TYR A 357 -7.51 -42.46 3.05
N PRO A 358 -6.44 -43.26 3.15
CA PRO A 358 -5.71 -43.75 1.97
C PRO A 358 -6.54 -44.61 1.00
N LEU A 359 -7.61 -45.23 1.50
CA LEU A 359 -8.53 -46.06 0.72
C LEU A 359 -9.67 -45.26 0.06
N TYR A 360 -9.75 -43.94 0.30
CA TYR A 360 -10.76 -43.09 -0.32
C TYR A 360 -10.41 -42.81 -1.79
N ASN A 361 -11.17 -43.42 -2.69
CA ASN A 361 -11.16 -43.08 -4.11
C ASN A 361 -12.36 -42.19 -4.41
N ASP A 362 -12.11 -40.96 -4.83
CA ASP A 362 -13.15 -40.04 -5.29
C ASP A 362 -13.75 -40.58 -6.60
N PRO A 363 -15.05 -40.97 -6.65
CA PRO A 363 -15.65 -41.60 -7.83
C PRO A 363 -15.63 -40.70 -9.09
N ASN A 364 -15.45 -39.39 -8.91
CA ASN A 364 -15.32 -38.42 -10.00
C ASN A 364 -13.89 -38.27 -10.53
N SER A 365 -12.88 -38.85 -9.86
CA SER A 365 -11.51 -38.89 -10.35
C SER A 365 -11.39 -40.01 -11.39
N LYS A 366 -11.71 -39.72 -12.65
CA LYS A 366 -11.28 -40.60 -13.75
C LYS A 366 -9.77 -40.82 -13.65
N VAL A 367 -9.35 -42.08 -13.66
CA VAL A 367 -7.94 -42.46 -13.77
C VAL A 367 -7.40 -41.78 -15.03
N PHE A 368 -6.27 -41.09 -14.90
CA PHE A 368 -5.64 -40.44 -16.05
C PHE A 368 -5.26 -41.54 -17.04
N ASP A 369 -5.80 -41.49 -18.25
CA ASP A 369 -5.54 -42.52 -19.24
C ASP A 369 -4.15 -42.29 -19.85
N PHE A 370 -3.15 -42.98 -19.31
CA PHE A 370 -1.78 -42.94 -19.83
C PHE A 370 -1.69 -43.43 -21.29
N SER A 371 -2.73 -44.09 -21.83
CA SER A 371 -2.74 -44.50 -23.24
C SER A 371 -2.88 -43.33 -24.21
N GLU A 372 -3.48 -42.20 -23.78
CA GLU A 372 -3.53 -40.95 -24.54
C GLU A 372 -2.17 -40.23 -24.54
N PHE A 373 -1.40 -40.38 -23.45
CA PHE A 373 -0.05 -39.85 -23.32
C PHE A 373 0.96 -40.61 -24.19
N HIS A 374 0.81 -41.93 -24.34
CA HIS A 374 1.68 -42.76 -25.18
C HIS A 374 1.35 -42.69 -26.68
N LYS A 375 0.05 -42.63 -27.06
CA LYS A 375 -0.36 -42.52 -28.48
C LYS A 375 0.16 -41.27 -29.19
N HIS A 376 0.58 -40.25 -28.46
CA HIS A 376 1.11 -39.01 -29.01
C HIS A 376 2.62 -39.00 -29.22
N PHE A 377 3.36 -39.97 -28.66
CA PHE A 377 4.80 -40.16 -28.96
C PHE A 377 5.03 -41.03 -30.21
N ASP A 378 4.04 -41.83 -30.62
CA ASP A 378 4.16 -42.75 -31.76
C ASP A 378 3.73 -42.14 -33.11
N ASN A 379 3.27 -40.88 -33.14
CA ASN A 379 2.88 -40.18 -34.38
C ASN A 379 3.88 -39.05 -34.67
N ASP A 380 4.90 -39.35 -35.46
CA ASP A 380 5.97 -38.44 -35.91
C ASP A 380 5.56 -37.43 -37.02
N ASP A 381 4.26 -37.11 -37.17
CA ASP A 381 3.79 -36.21 -38.23
C ASP A 381 3.57 -34.77 -37.71
N GLU A 382 4.56 -33.91 -37.97
CA GLU A 382 4.58 -32.46 -38.27
C GLU A 382 3.66 -31.42 -37.58
N ASP A 383 2.87 -31.73 -36.54
CA ASP A 383 2.13 -30.70 -35.78
C ASP A 383 2.53 -30.70 -34.30
N SER A 384 3.66 -30.06 -33.98
CA SER A 384 4.13 -29.78 -32.61
C SER A 384 3.29 -28.69 -31.90
N ALA A 385 1.96 -28.76 -32.01
CA ALA A 385 1.05 -27.94 -31.22
C ALA A 385 1.01 -28.48 -29.78
N SER A 386 1.83 -27.88 -28.93
CA SER A 386 2.03 -28.19 -27.52
C SER A 386 0.78 -28.67 -26.76
N ILE A 387 0.94 -29.78 -26.04
CA ILE A 387 0.02 -30.34 -25.03
C ILE A 387 -0.44 -29.27 -24.01
N SER A 388 0.32 -28.18 -23.83
CA SER A 388 -0.04 -27.06 -22.95
C SER A 388 -1.21 -26.20 -23.44
N SER A 389 -1.45 -26.11 -24.75
CA SER A 389 -2.46 -25.20 -25.31
C SER A 389 -3.90 -25.70 -25.14
N LYS A 390 -4.11 -27.03 -25.12
CA LYS A 390 -5.44 -27.64 -24.93
C LYS A 390 -5.80 -27.85 -23.45
N LEU A 391 -4.82 -27.90 -22.54
CA LEU A 391 -5.05 -28.14 -21.10
C LEU A 391 -5.31 -26.86 -20.28
N SER A 392 -4.88 -25.69 -20.80
CA SER A 392 -4.98 -24.40 -20.10
C SER A 392 -6.38 -23.77 -20.14
N GLY A 393 -7.21 -24.16 -21.13
CA GLY A 393 -8.54 -23.57 -21.33
C GLY A 393 -9.66 -24.17 -20.48
N GLN A 394 -9.62 -25.48 -20.19
CA GLN A 394 -10.77 -26.19 -19.58
C GLN A 394 -10.40 -27.40 -18.70
N SER A 395 -9.24 -27.40 -18.01
CA SER A 395 -8.94 -28.49 -17.07
C SER A 395 -9.82 -28.42 -15.82
N SER A 396 -10.40 -29.57 -15.44
CA SER A 396 -11.16 -29.69 -14.20
C SER A 396 -10.27 -29.35 -12.99
N LEU A 397 -10.85 -28.83 -11.89
CA LEU A 397 -10.07 -28.51 -10.66
C LEU A 397 -9.25 -29.72 -10.18
N ASP A 398 -9.79 -30.93 -10.39
CA ASP A 398 -9.17 -32.20 -10.01
C ASP A 398 -7.98 -32.56 -10.93
N GLU A 399 -8.02 -32.23 -12.22
CA GLU A 399 -6.85 -32.33 -13.11
C GLU A 399 -5.75 -31.35 -12.69
N ARG A 400 -6.10 -30.11 -12.34
CA ARG A 400 -5.14 -29.12 -11.84
C ARG A 400 -4.49 -29.58 -10.53
N TYR A 401 -5.24 -30.21 -9.64
CA TYR A 401 -4.69 -30.84 -8.43
C TYR A 401 -3.69 -31.95 -8.79
N LYS A 402 -4.05 -32.89 -9.67
CA LYS A 402 -3.17 -33.99 -10.09
C LYS A 402 -1.87 -33.47 -10.71
N TYR A 403 -1.97 -32.47 -11.59
CA TYR A 403 -0.83 -31.82 -12.22
C TYR A 403 0.07 -31.12 -11.20
N PHE A 404 -0.53 -30.36 -10.27
CA PHE A 404 0.19 -29.71 -9.18
C PHE A 404 0.95 -30.73 -8.32
N MET A 405 0.31 -31.85 -7.95
CA MET A 405 0.95 -32.90 -7.16
C MET A 405 2.10 -33.54 -7.94
N ALA A 406 1.90 -33.89 -9.21
CA ALA A 406 2.95 -34.48 -10.05
C ALA A 406 4.17 -33.56 -10.22
N ILE A 407 3.96 -32.24 -10.25
CA ILE A 407 5.05 -31.28 -10.31
C ILE A 407 5.77 -31.17 -8.97
N ASN A 408 5.03 -31.03 -7.88
CA ASN A 408 5.59 -30.66 -6.57
C ASN A 408 6.15 -31.85 -5.80
N SER A 409 5.62 -33.07 -5.97
CA SER A 409 6.05 -34.25 -5.21
C SER A 409 7.49 -34.66 -5.48
N PHE A 410 8.05 -34.29 -6.64
CA PHE A 410 9.40 -34.68 -7.08
C PHE A 410 10.30 -33.50 -7.46
N SER A 411 9.92 -32.25 -7.14
CA SER A 411 10.75 -31.10 -7.50
C SER A 411 11.55 -30.52 -6.34
N ASN A 412 12.86 -30.43 -6.56
CA ASN A 412 13.78 -29.61 -5.78
C ASN A 412 13.82 -28.16 -6.29
N SER A 413 12.75 -27.70 -6.95
CA SER A 413 12.69 -26.35 -7.52
C SER A 413 12.69 -25.33 -6.39
N LEU A 414 13.48 -24.26 -6.55
CA LEU A 414 13.52 -23.17 -5.59
C LEU A 414 12.13 -22.52 -5.43
N SER A 415 11.35 -22.46 -6.52
CA SER A 415 10.02 -21.85 -6.51
C SER A 415 8.98 -22.58 -5.65
N ASN A 416 9.25 -23.81 -5.22
CA ASN A 416 8.38 -24.55 -4.29
C ASN A 416 8.27 -23.91 -2.92
N LEU A 417 9.30 -23.17 -2.53
CA LEU A 417 9.36 -22.50 -1.23
C LEU A 417 8.40 -21.31 -1.17
N VAL A 418 8.08 -20.66 -2.31
CA VAL A 418 7.24 -19.45 -2.36
C VAL A 418 5.81 -19.72 -1.90
N GLU A 419 5.23 -20.85 -2.30
CA GLU A 419 3.92 -21.31 -1.85
C GLU A 419 3.91 -22.85 -1.74
N SER A 420 4.20 -23.35 -0.54
CA SER A 420 4.04 -24.76 -0.19
C SER A 420 2.65 -25.01 0.40
N PRO A 421 1.96 -26.10 -0.01
CA PRO A 421 0.73 -26.51 0.66
C PRO A 421 1.08 -26.90 2.10
N LYS A 422 0.48 -26.22 3.08
CA LYS A 422 0.69 -26.53 4.50
C LYS A 422 -0.28 -27.62 4.92
N THR A 423 0.16 -28.87 4.79
CA THR A 423 -0.58 -30.06 5.24
C THR A 423 -0.33 -30.34 6.71
N ASN A 424 -1.23 -31.07 7.34
CA ASN A 424 -1.08 -31.51 8.73
C ASN A 424 0.17 -32.39 8.91
N ARG A 425 0.55 -33.17 7.89
CA ARG A 425 1.79 -33.96 7.88
C ARG A 425 3.05 -33.09 7.98
N SER A 426 3.06 -31.95 7.29
CA SER A 426 4.21 -31.02 7.31
C SER A 426 4.34 -30.22 8.62
N HIS A 427 3.34 -30.28 9.50
CA HIS A 427 3.31 -29.50 10.73
C HIS A 427 4.24 -30.12 11.79
N THR A 428 5.25 -29.37 12.24
CA THR A 428 6.27 -29.83 13.21
C THR A 428 5.67 -30.47 14.45
N VAL A 429 4.67 -29.82 15.05
CA VAL A 429 3.98 -30.33 16.26
C VAL A 429 3.30 -31.67 16.01
N PHE A 430 2.62 -31.86 14.88
CA PHE A 430 1.94 -33.13 14.59
C PHE A 430 2.94 -34.24 14.25
N SER A 431 4.09 -33.90 13.64
CA SER A 431 5.17 -34.86 13.42
C SER A 431 5.85 -35.33 14.70
N GLN A 432 5.84 -34.52 15.77
CA GLN A 432 6.43 -34.87 17.06
C GLN A 432 5.47 -35.67 17.96
N LEU A 433 4.18 -35.74 17.63
CA LEU A 433 3.22 -36.52 18.41
C LEU A 433 3.47 -38.02 18.21
N PRO A 434 3.44 -38.82 19.29
CA PRO A 434 3.66 -40.26 19.21
C PRO A 434 2.62 -40.93 18.31
N ALA A 435 3.04 -42.03 17.66
CA ALA A 435 2.16 -42.84 16.86
C ALA A 435 1.00 -43.40 17.70
N GLN A 436 -0.21 -43.41 17.16
CA GLN A 436 -1.33 -44.06 17.84
C GLN A 436 -1.06 -45.56 17.93
N THR A 437 -1.04 -46.10 19.14
CA THR A 437 -0.95 -47.54 19.36
C THR A 437 -2.27 -48.19 18.94
N VAL A 438 -2.31 -48.73 17.72
CA VAL A 438 -3.44 -49.55 17.26
C VAL A 438 -3.43 -50.85 18.05
N HIS A 439 -4.32 -50.99 19.03
CA HIS A 439 -4.53 -52.25 19.73
C HIS A 439 -5.19 -53.23 18.76
N ILE A 440 -4.38 -54.12 18.18
CA ILE A 440 -4.89 -55.24 17.38
C ILE A 440 -5.69 -56.13 18.34
N ALA A 441 -6.98 -56.29 18.02
CA ALA A 441 -8.02 -56.85 18.87
C ALA A 441 -7.61 -58.08 19.70
N THR A 442 -7.81 -58.00 21.01
CA THR A 442 -8.19 -59.14 21.84
C THR A 442 -9.68 -59.03 22.18
N PRO A 443 -10.44 -60.14 22.24
CA PRO A 443 -11.91 -60.15 22.25
C PRO A 443 -12.49 -59.94 23.66
N VAL A 444 -11.95 -58.99 24.42
CA VAL A 444 -12.42 -58.65 25.77
C VAL A 444 -12.59 -57.13 25.83
N PRO A 445 -13.64 -56.58 26.46
CA PRO A 445 -13.84 -55.13 26.52
C PRO A 445 -12.70 -54.51 27.34
N SER A 446 -11.80 -53.80 26.67
CA SER A 446 -10.70 -53.10 27.35
C SER A 446 -11.24 -52.00 28.27
N PRO A 447 -10.70 -51.84 29.49
CA PRO A 447 -11.11 -50.80 30.41
C PRO A 447 -10.76 -49.40 29.87
N LYS A 448 -11.59 -48.42 30.22
CA LYS A 448 -11.46 -47.01 29.82
C LYS A 448 -10.04 -46.49 30.12
N LEU A 449 -9.36 -45.96 29.09
CA LEU A 449 -8.25 -45.01 29.18
C LEU A 449 -7.22 -45.30 30.29
N MET A 450 -6.32 -46.26 30.08
CA MET A 450 -5.07 -46.34 30.83
C MET A 450 -3.84 -46.18 29.95
N THR A 451 -2.81 -45.64 30.59
CA THR A 451 -1.54 -45.10 30.10
C THR A 451 -0.69 -46.10 29.33
N SER A 452 -0.06 -45.67 28.24
CA SER A 452 0.99 -46.44 27.55
C SER A 452 2.27 -46.49 28.39
N ASP A 453 2.76 -47.69 28.71
CA ASP A 453 3.99 -47.97 29.47
C ASP A 453 5.31 -47.76 28.68
N TYR A 454 5.29 -47.02 27.57
CA TYR A 454 6.52 -46.58 26.92
C TYR A 454 7.04 -45.29 27.57
N MET A 455 7.56 -45.40 28.80
CA MET A 455 8.37 -44.36 29.45
C MET A 455 9.74 -44.93 29.82
N SER A 456 10.68 -44.89 28.88
CA SER A 456 12.12 -44.94 29.16
C SER A 456 12.83 -43.95 28.25
N GLY A 457 13.23 -42.82 28.82
CA GLY A 457 13.85 -41.68 28.10
C GLY A 457 13.18 -40.38 28.52
N GLY A 458 13.82 -39.63 29.42
CA GLY A 458 13.23 -38.50 30.10
C GLY A 458 12.99 -37.29 29.21
N GLU A 459 11.75 -37.13 28.75
CA GLU A 459 11.15 -35.82 28.49
C GLU A 459 9.64 -35.92 28.75
N LYS A 460 9.13 -35.10 29.68
CA LYS A 460 7.71 -35.08 30.02
C LYS A 460 6.94 -34.38 28.90
N ILE A 461 6.59 -35.11 27.84
CA ILE A 461 5.58 -34.65 26.88
C ILE A 461 4.28 -34.51 27.67
N ARG A 462 3.82 -33.26 27.88
CA ARG A 462 2.53 -32.97 28.51
C ARG A 462 1.47 -33.82 27.81
N ARG A 463 0.77 -34.66 28.57
CA ARG A 463 -0.28 -35.58 28.10
C ARG A 463 -1.26 -34.84 27.18
N SER A 464 -1.05 -34.90 25.87
CA SER A 464 -2.03 -34.48 24.89
C SER A 464 -2.84 -35.73 24.52
N TYR A 465 -4.08 -35.81 25.01
CA TYR A 465 -5.08 -36.78 24.55
C TYR A 465 -5.52 -36.52 23.09
N GLN A 466 -4.74 -35.75 22.33
CA GLN A 466 -5.05 -35.36 20.97
C GLN A 466 -4.63 -36.47 20.03
N VAL A 467 -5.61 -36.97 19.26
CA VAL A 467 -5.38 -37.83 18.11
C VAL A 467 -4.42 -37.11 17.16
N ASN A 468 -3.32 -37.75 16.77
CA ASN A 468 -2.40 -37.21 15.79
C ASN A 468 -3.14 -37.06 14.45
N GLN A 469 -3.44 -35.82 14.04
CA GLN A 469 -4.21 -35.53 12.84
C GLN A 469 -3.43 -35.79 11.54
N ALA A 470 -2.11 -35.95 11.62
CA ALA A 470 -1.25 -36.27 10.49
C ALA A 470 -1.21 -37.78 10.17
N MET A 471 -1.84 -38.63 10.99
CA MET A 471 -1.79 -40.08 10.81
C MET A 471 -2.99 -40.63 10.03
N PRO A 472 -2.79 -41.60 9.11
CA PRO A 472 -3.86 -42.29 8.41
C PRO A 472 -4.78 -43.06 9.36
N PHE A 473 -6.09 -42.98 9.11
CA PHE A 473 -7.05 -43.96 9.60
C PHE A 473 -7.05 -45.18 8.69
N ILE A 474 -6.36 -46.24 9.12
CA ILE A 474 -6.24 -47.50 8.38
C ILE A 474 -7.60 -48.22 8.24
N TYR A 475 -8.55 -47.96 9.15
CA TYR A 475 -9.91 -48.51 9.12
C TYR A 475 -10.97 -47.41 9.18
N PRO A 476 -11.46 -46.91 8.04
CA PRO A 476 -12.61 -46.01 8.03
C PRO A 476 -13.86 -46.83 8.36
N ASN A 477 -14.34 -46.72 9.59
CA ASN A 477 -15.61 -47.26 10.09
C ASN A 477 -15.90 -48.76 9.76
N ALA A 478 -15.38 -49.66 10.60
CA ALA A 478 -15.96 -51.00 10.77
C ALA A 478 -17.21 -50.95 11.71
N SER A 479 -18.09 -49.96 11.54
CA SER A 479 -19.21 -49.71 12.45
C SER A 479 -20.58 -49.83 11.80
N ASP A 480 -20.73 -50.65 10.76
CA ASP A 480 -22.01 -51.25 10.43
C ASP A 480 -21.81 -52.71 10.04
N MET A 481 -22.32 -53.60 10.88
CA MET A 481 -22.47 -55.03 10.64
C MET A 481 -23.49 -55.26 9.51
N THR A 482 -23.13 -54.95 8.28
CA THR A 482 -23.81 -55.48 7.09
C THR A 482 -22.78 -56.16 6.19
N PRO A 483 -22.96 -57.46 5.89
CA PRO A 483 -22.02 -58.19 5.05
C PRO A 483 -22.06 -57.62 3.63
N CYS A 484 -20.87 -57.24 3.15
CA CYS A 484 -20.62 -56.68 1.83
C CYS A 484 -21.25 -57.54 0.73
N THR A 485 -22.22 -56.97 0.02
CA THR A 485 -22.64 -57.41 -1.32
C THR A 485 -22.79 -56.21 -2.25
N SER A 486 -21.74 -55.41 -2.36
CA SER A 486 -21.45 -54.62 -3.56
C SER A 486 -20.03 -54.07 -3.46
N SER A 487 -19.37 -54.00 -4.60
CA SER A 487 -18.04 -53.44 -4.82
C SER A 487 -18.00 -51.91 -4.70
N ASP A 488 -18.67 -51.35 -3.70
CA ASP A 488 -18.64 -49.90 -3.44
C ASP A 488 -17.55 -49.58 -2.42
N GLY A 489 -16.71 -48.62 -2.81
CA GLY A 489 -15.49 -48.26 -2.09
C GLY A 489 -15.70 -47.79 -0.67
N VAL A 490 -14.60 -47.71 0.06
CA VAL A 490 -14.56 -47.27 1.46
C VAL A 490 -15.22 -45.90 1.63
N GLU A 491 -16.34 -45.85 2.36
CA GLU A 491 -17.12 -44.63 2.55
C GLU A 491 -16.50 -43.71 3.61
N VAL A 492 -16.01 -42.55 3.18
CA VAL A 492 -15.63 -41.45 4.08
C VAL A 492 -16.88 -40.86 4.74
N PRO A 493 -16.83 -40.44 6.03
CA PRO A 493 -17.95 -39.82 6.72
C PRO A 493 -18.61 -38.69 5.93
N TYR A 494 -19.95 -38.61 5.98
CA TYR A 494 -20.74 -37.60 5.25
C TYR A 494 -20.22 -36.18 5.47
N ALA A 495 -19.86 -35.80 6.69
CA ALA A 495 -19.34 -34.47 7.01
C ALA A 495 -18.03 -34.13 6.25
N ILE A 496 -17.20 -35.12 5.92
CA ILE A 496 -15.96 -34.90 5.16
C ILE A 496 -16.25 -34.85 3.65
N LYS A 497 -17.20 -35.66 3.15
CA LYS A 497 -17.70 -35.57 1.77
C LYS A 497 -18.32 -34.18 1.53
N GLU A 498 -19.19 -33.72 2.43
CA GLU A 498 -19.79 -32.39 2.41
C GLU A 498 -18.72 -31.28 2.48
N ALA A 499 -17.73 -31.40 3.37
CA ALA A 499 -16.63 -30.44 3.45
C ALA A 499 -15.81 -30.35 2.15
N ASN A 500 -15.56 -31.48 1.48
CA ASN A 500 -14.87 -31.50 0.18
C ASN A 500 -15.68 -30.78 -0.91
N GLU A 501 -16.99 -31.00 -0.98
CA GLU A 501 -17.89 -30.32 -1.93
C GLU A 501 -17.94 -28.81 -1.67
N ILE A 502 -18.11 -28.39 -0.41
CA ILE A 502 -18.10 -26.97 -0.02
C ILE A 502 -16.78 -26.30 -0.39
N LEU A 503 -15.64 -26.96 -0.14
CA LEU A 503 -14.33 -26.43 -0.48
C LEU A 503 -14.11 -26.34 -1.99
N LYS A 504 -14.54 -27.36 -2.75
CA LYS A 504 -14.48 -27.40 -4.22
C LYS A 504 -15.30 -26.26 -4.85
N ASP A 505 -16.50 -26.01 -4.34
CA ASP A 505 -17.41 -24.97 -4.83
C ASP A 505 -17.03 -23.54 -4.39
N SER A 506 -16.19 -23.42 -3.35
CA SER A 506 -15.70 -22.14 -2.84
C SER A 506 -14.33 -21.75 -3.37
N VAL A 507 -13.70 -22.57 -4.23
CA VAL A 507 -12.41 -22.22 -4.83
C VAL A 507 -12.54 -20.94 -5.63
N TYR A 508 -11.68 -19.99 -5.30
CA TYR A 508 -11.52 -18.73 -6.01
C TYR A 508 -10.03 -18.50 -6.29
N GLU A 509 -9.72 -18.36 -7.56
CA GLU A 509 -8.39 -18.05 -8.05
C GLU A 509 -8.41 -16.70 -8.75
N SER A 510 -7.66 -15.72 -8.24
CA SER A 510 -7.51 -14.45 -8.94
C SER A 510 -6.58 -14.59 -10.15
N TYR A 511 -6.80 -13.83 -11.24
CA TYR A 511 -5.90 -13.80 -12.40
C TYR A 511 -4.45 -13.49 -12.02
N SER A 512 -4.27 -12.67 -10.99
CA SER A 512 -2.97 -12.37 -10.38
C SER A 512 -2.23 -13.65 -9.95
N ILE A 513 -2.94 -14.54 -9.27
CA ILE A 513 -2.40 -15.82 -8.78
C ILE A 513 -2.21 -16.78 -9.96
N LYS A 514 -3.18 -16.87 -10.87
CA LYS A 514 -3.08 -17.70 -12.08
C LYS A 514 -1.82 -17.38 -12.90
N ARG A 515 -1.61 -16.11 -13.24
CA ARG A 515 -0.40 -15.64 -13.93
C ARG A 515 0.89 -15.96 -13.17
N LEU A 516 0.87 -15.89 -11.84
CA LEU A 516 2.02 -16.27 -11.02
C LEU A 516 2.30 -17.77 -11.10
N TRP A 517 1.27 -18.61 -11.11
CA TRP A 517 1.41 -20.06 -11.31
C TRP A 517 1.97 -20.39 -12.67
N ASP A 518 1.51 -19.72 -13.72
CA ASP A 518 2.00 -19.93 -15.09
C ASP A 518 3.50 -19.59 -15.19
N GLU A 519 3.93 -18.46 -14.64
CA GLU A 519 5.35 -18.08 -14.58
C GLU A 519 6.20 -19.01 -13.70
N ARG A 520 5.62 -19.54 -12.61
CA ARG A 520 6.30 -20.53 -11.77
C ARG A 520 6.51 -21.84 -12.52
N GLN A 521 5.53 -22.30 -13.29
CA GLN A 521 5.65 -23.51 -14.10
C GLN A 521 6.75 -23.35 -15.18
N ARG A 522 6.82 -22.18 -15.81
CA ARG A 522 7.90 -21.81 -16.73
C ARG A 522 9.26 -21.87 -16.08
N PHE A 523 9.40 -21.24 -14.91
CA PHE A 523 10.63 -21.29 -14.14
C PHE A 523 11.04 -22.72 -13.77
N MET A 524 10.10 -23.58 -13.38
CA MET A 524 10.38 -24.99 -13.11
C MET A 524 10.82 -25.77 -14.34
N LYS A 525 10.24 -25.50 -15.53
CA LYS A 525 10.66 -26.14 -16.79
C LYS A 525 12.09 -25.75 -17.16
N GLN A 526 12.42 -24.47 -16.99
CA GLN A 526 13.77 -23.94 -17.17
C GLN A 526 14.77 -24.58 -16.19
N GLU A 527 14.46 -24.63 -14.89
CA GLU A 527 15.33 -25.23 -13.87
C GLU A 527 15.61 -26.72 -14.12
N ARG A 528 14.64 -27.43 -14.71
CA ARG A 528 14.79 -28.86 -15.07
C ARG A 528 15.53 -29.08 -16.41
N GLY A 529 15.77 -28.02 -17.18
CA GLY A 529 16.43 -28.11 -18.49
C GLY A 529 15.56 -28.66 -19.63
N TYR A 530 14.23 -28.71 -19.47
CA TYR A 530 13.33 -29.22 -20.52
C TYR A 530 13.17 -28.25 -21.69
N VAL A 531 13.22 -26.94 -21.41
CA VAL A 531 13.09 -25.88 -22.40
C VAL A 531 14.05 -24.76 -22.01
N ASN A 532 14.85 -24.27 -22.96
CA ASN A 532 15.60 -23.04 -22.76
C ASN A 532 14.70 -21.85 -23.09
N GLU A 533 13.99 -21.29 -22.11
CA GLU A 533 13.13 -20.12 -22.34
C GLU A 533 13.91 -18.82 -22.60
N TYR A 534 15.25 -18.88 -22.54
CA TYR A 534 16.14 -17.77 -22.91
C TYR A 534 16.68 -17.86 -24.34
N GLY A 535 16.39 -18.93 -25.09
CA GLY A 535 16.84 -19.11 -26.47
C GLY A 535 16.07 -18.28 -27.49
N ASP A 536 16.73 -17.93 -28.61
CA ASP A 536 16.11 -17.20 -29.72
C ASP A 536 15.08 -18.07 -30.50
N GLU A 537 15.09 -19.39 -30.28
CA GLU A 537 14.14 -20.39 -30.84
C GLU A 537 13.00 -20.76 -29.86
N ALA A 538 12.73 -19.94 -28.85
CA ALA A 538 11.52 -20.12 -28.06
C ALA A 538 10.31 -20.07 -29.02
N PRO A 539 9.42 -21.09 -29.06
CA PRO A 539 8.36 -21.16 -30.06
C PRO A 539 7.58 -19.84 -30.09
N ASP A 540 7.57 -19.18 -31.25
CA ASP A 540 6.86 -17.92 -31.49
C ASP A 540 5.36 -18.02 -31.15
N GLU A 541 4.82 -19.24 -31.03
CA GLU A 541 3.44 -19.53 -30.63
C GLU A 541 3.15 -19.39 -29.12
N LEU A 542 4.17 -19.32 -28.24
CA LEU A 542 4.00 -19.31 -26.78
C LEU A 542 4.25 -17.94 -26.13
N GLN A 543 4.32 -16.87 -26.92
CA GLN A 543 4.25 -15.48 -26.44
C GLN A 543 2.85 -15.19 -25.88
N GLU A 544 2.55 -15.72 -24.69
CA GLU A 544 1.39 -15.28 -23.92
C GLU A 544 1.47 -13.76 -23.67
N GLU A 545 0.43 -13.10 -24.18
CA GLU A 545 0.08 -11.70 -23.96
C GLU A 545 1.00 -10.67 -24.63
N ASN A 546 1.22 -10.79 -25.94
CA ASN A 546 1.36 -9.57 -26.74
C ASN A 546 0.05 -8.78 -26.60
N TYR A 547 0.08 -7.66 -25.88
CA TYR A 547 -1.03 -6.70 -25.85
C TYR A 547 -1.44 -6.23 -27.26
N ASP A 548 -0.57 -6.43 -28.25
CA ASP A 548 -0.86 -6.19 -29.66
C ASP A 548 -1.88 -7.20 -30.26
N ASN A 549 -2.04 -8.41 -29.71
CA ASN A 549 -3.10 -9.36 -30.10
C ASN A 549 -4.47 -9.07 -29.45
N ILE A 550 -4.52 -8.21 -28.42
CA ILE A 550 -5.76 -7.82 -27.73
C ILE A 550 -6.62 -6.90 -28.63
N ASP A 551 -6.00 -6.22 -29.60
CA ASP A 551 -6.65 -5.24 -30.47
C ASP A 551 -7.63 -5.87 -31.49
N TYR A 552 -7.47 -7.16 -31.81
CA TYR A 552 -8.29 -7.83 -32.84
C TYR A 552 -9.61 -8.42 -32.32
N GLY A 553 -9.76 -8.64 -31.00
CA GLY A 553 -10.94 -9.30 -30.41
C GLY A 553 -11.97 -8.37 -29.73
N PHE A 554 -11.52 -7.28 -29.11
CA PHE A 554 -12.38 -6.42 -28.28
C PHE A 554 -12.74 -5.11 -29.01
N LYS A 555 -13.86 -5.11 -29.74
CA LYS A 555 -14.40 -3.91 -30.41
C LYS A 555 -14.64 -2.76 -29.42
N SER A 556 -13.95 -1.63 -29.66
CA SER A 556 -14.28 -0.24 -29.29
C SER A 556 -14.55 0.16 -27.82
N ARG A 557 -14.90 -0.76 -26.91
CA ARG A 557 -15.42 -0.44 -25.56
C ARG A 557 -14.33 -0.29 -24.49
N SER A 558 -13.14 -0.89 -24.68
CA SER A 558 -12.07 -0.95 -23.67
C SER A 558 -10.73 -0.32 -24.13
N ARG A 559 -10.77 0.60 -25.11
CA ARG A 559 -9.56 1.20 -25.69
C ARG A 559 -8.78 2.04 -24.67
N SER A 560 -9.46 2.60 -23.67
CA SER A 560 -8.82 3.43 -22.63
C SER A 560 -8.02 2.58 -21.64
N GLU A 561 -8.55 1.42 -21.29
CA GLU A 561 -8.02 0.45 -20.34
C GLU A 561 -6.76 -0.20 -20.90
N ILE A 562 -6.82 -0.67 -22.16
CA ILE A 562 -5.68 -1.25 -22.88
C ILE A 562 -4.55 -0.22 -23.01
N ARG A 563 -4.87 1.04 -23.33
CA ARG A 563 -3.88 2.12 -23.41
C ARG A 563 -3.16 2.32 -22.08
N SER A 564 -3.90 2.39 -20.97
CA SER A 564 -3.32 2.54 -19.63
C SER A 564 -2.39 1.37 -19.30
N ILE A 565 -2.80 0.12 -19.56
CA ILE A 565 -1.98 -1.05 -19.25
C ILE A 565 -0.72 -1.10 -20.14
N ARG A 566 -0.83 -0.80 -21.44
CA ARG A 566 0.32 -0.68 -22.35
C ARG A 566 1.30 0.39 -21.87
N ARG A 567 0.78 1.53 -21.41
CA ARG A 567 1.64 2.59 -20.89
C ARG A 567 2.40 2.17 -19.63
N VAL A 568 1.76 1.40 -18.73
CA VAL A 568 2.42 0.82 -17.55
C VAL A 568 3.51 -0.18 -17.96
N GLU A 569 3.27 -0.98 -18.99
CA GLU A 569 4.25 -1.92 -19.58
C GLU A 569 5.48 -1.17 -20.12
N ASP A 570 5.25 -0.14 -20.94
CA ASP A 570 6.31 0.70 -21.52
C ASP A 570 7.12 1.41 -20.43
N PHE A 571 6.46 1.92 -19.39
CA PHE A 571 7.13 2.57 -18.27
C PHE A 571 8.00 1.59 -17.48
N TYR A 572 7.47 0.39 -17.16
CA TYR A 572 8.23 -0.62 -16.41
C TYR A 572 9.45 -1.11 -17.20
N SER A 573 9.26 -1.48 -18.47
CA SER A 573 10.32 -2.03 -19.32
C SER A 573 11.50 -1.07 -19.47
N LYS A 574 11.27 0.24 -19.60
CA LYS A 574 12.35 1.23 -19.75
C LYS A 574 13.02 1.62 -18.43
N ASN A 575 12.29 1.53 -17.31
CA ASN A 575 12.76 2.02 -16.01
C ASN A 575 13.24 0.92 -15.06
N ILE A 576 13.15 -0.37 -15.38
CA ILE A 576 13.52 -1.49 -14.49
C ILE A 576 14.88 -1.30 -13.79
N VAL A 577 15.92 -0.91 -14.54
CA VAL A 577 17.29 -0.64 -14.04
C VAL A 577 17.32 0.50 -13.00
N ARG A 578 16.41 1.46 -13.14
CA ARG A 578 16.41 2.74 -12.42
C ARG A 578 15.43 2.75 -11.26
N LEU A 579 14.50 1.79 -11.22
CA LEU A 579 13.46 1.72 -10.19
C LEU A 579 14.06 1.72 -8.78
N HIS A 580 15.17 1.00 -8.57
CA HIS A 580 15.86 1.00 -7.27
C HIS A 580 16.27 2.41 -6.84
N THR A 581 16.98 3.13 -7.73
CA THR A 581 17.44 4.49 -7.47
C THR A 581 16.28 5.46 -7.29
N PHE A 582 15.26 5.37 -8.14
CA PHE A 582 14.07 6.22 -8.07
C PHE A 582 13.31 6.05 -6.76
N ILE A 583 13.05 4.81 -6.35
CA ILE A 583 12.37 4.51 -5.09
C ILE A 583 13.22 4.94 -3.89
N GLN A 584 14.54 4.76 -3.93
CA GLN A 584 15.42 5.25 -2.88
C GLN A 584 15.31 6.76 -2.68
N VAL A 585 15.24 7.57 -3.76
CA VAL A 585 15.02 9.02 -3.63
C VAL A 585 13.68 9.30 -2.96
N LEU A 586 12.60 8.61 -3.36
CA LEU A 586 11.28 8.79 -2.75
C LEU A 586 11.28 8.42 -1.27
N VAL A 587 11.95 7.32 -0.87
CA VAL A 587 12.06 6.91 0.53
C VAL A 587 12.90 7.90 1.35
N GLU A 588 13.96 8.46 0.78
CA GLU A 588 14.77 9.49 1.47
C GLU A 588 13.97 10.79 1.68
N THR A 589 13.00 11.11 0.82
CA THR A 589 12.06 12.23 1.09
C THR A 589 11.19 11.98 2.33
N ILE A 590 10.87 10.72 2.65
CA ILE A 590 10.18 10.36 3.89
C ILE A 590 11.11 10.55 5.08
N LYS A 591 12.33 10.02 4.98
CA LYS A 591 13.32 10.05 6.06
C LYS A 591 13.77 11.46 6.43
N SER A 592 13.91 12.35 5.45
CA SER A 592 14.31 13.75 5.65
C SER A 592 13.21 14.64 6.26
N ASN A 593 11.96 14.16 6.32
CA ASN A 593 10.84 14.89 6.86
C ASN A 593 10.70 14.68 8.38
N ARG A 594 11.63 15.28 9.14
CA ARG A 594 11.57 15.36 10.60
C ARG A 594 10.99 16.71 11.03
N MET A 595 10.02 16.66 11.94
CA MET A 595 9.32 17.82 12.49
C MET A 595 10.01 18.31 13.76
N ASP A 596 11.19 18.92 13.60
CA ASP A 596 11.99 19.43 14.73
C ASP A 596 11.64 20.87 15.11
N TYR A 597 10.71 21.49 14.38
CA TYR A 597 10.32 22.88 14.59
C TYR A 597 9.12 22.99 15.53
N ASN A 598 9.26 23.81 16.57
CA ASN A 598 8.19 24.06 17.54
C ASN A 598 7.18 25.06 17.00
N LEU A 599 5.97 24.57 16.71
CA LEU A 599 4.89 25.37 16.13
C LEU A 599 4.32 26.42 17.11
N ASN A 600 4.47 26.21 18.43
CA ASN A 600 3.98 27.18 19.43
C ASN A 600 4.65 28.54 19.27
N PHE A 601 5.98 28.55 19.10
CA PHE A 601 6.73 29.80 18.99
C PHE A 601 6.32 30.59 17.75
N ALA A 602 6.10 29.89 16.63
CA ALA A 602 5.62 30.53 15.42
C ALA A 602 4.19 31.10 15.59
N GLU A 603 3.30 30.34 16.23
CA GLU A 603 1.93 30.78 16.49
C GLU A 603 1.88 32.02 17.39
N TRP A 604 2.69 32.04 18.45
CA TRP A 604 2.74 33.17 19.39
C TRP A 604 3.26 34.44 18.75
N GLU A 605 4.28 34.36 17.91
CA GLU A 605 4.92 35.55 17.34
C GLU A 605 4.21 36.09 16.10
N LEU A 606 3.54 35.24 15.32
CA LEU A 606 2.80 35.66 14.13
C LEU A 606 1.46 36.34 14.46
N ASN A 607 0.83 35.96 15.57
CA ASN A 607 -0.43 36.54 15.99
C ASN A 607 -0.23 37.89 16.72
N PRO A 608 -0.93 38.95 16.30
CA PRO A 608 -0.67 40.30 16.81
C PRO A 608 -0.98 40.45 18.31
N GLU A 609 -1.91 39.67 18.85
CA GLU A 609 -2.32 39.70 20.26
C GLU A 609 -1.32 39.02 21.20
N THR A 610 -0.61 38.02 20.70
CA THR A 610 0.32 37.18 21.49
C THR A 610 1.79 37.55 21.29
N SER A 611 2.13 38.21 20.18
CA SER A 611 3.50 38.58 19.81
C SER A 611 4.21 39.36 20.92
N TYR A 612 5.41 38.90 21.26
CA TYR A 612 6.25 39.59 22.24
C TYR A 612 6.70 40.96 21.71
N PHE A 613 7.00 41.04 20.40
CA PHE A 613 7.40 42.29 19.77
C PHE A 613 6.30 43.35 19.79
N ASN A 614 5.03 42.96 19.64
CA ASN A 614 3.91 43.90 19.77
C ASN A 614 3.68 44.40 21.20
N LYS A 615 3.93 43.56 22.21
CA LYS A 615 3.81 43.92 23.63
C LYS A 615 4.99 44.73 24.14
N SER A 616 6.17 44.54 23.57
CA SER A 616 7.34 45.38 23.85
C SER A 616 7.19 46.73 23.14
N ASN A 617 7.41 47.86 23.80
CA ASN A 617 7.34 49.21 23.20
C ASN A 617 8.41 49.47 22.10
N THR A 618 9.08 48.44 21.59
CA THR A 618 10.12 48.52 20.55
C THR A 618 9.56 48.84 19.16
N THR A 619 8.25 48.73 18.95
CA THR A 619 7.54 49.05 17.69
C THR A 619 7.46 50.53 17.35
N THR A 620 7.89 51.42 18.26
CA THR A 620 7.89 52.88 18.05
C THR A 620 9.06 53.37 17.17
N SER A 621 10.14 52.60 17.03
CA SER A 621 11.28 52.92 16.16
C SER A 621 11.17 52.23 14.78
N GLU A 622 11.54 52.92 13.69
CA GLU A 622 11.59 52.34 12.33
C GLU A 622 12.48 51.09 12.27
N ASN A 623 13.57 51.06 13.04
CA ASN A 623 14.43 49.89 13.16
C ASN A 623 13.73 48.70 13.82
N GLY A 624 12.82 48.94 14.78
CA GLY A 624 12.00 47.91 15.42
C GLY A 624 10.95 47.32 14.48
N LYS A 625 10.30 48.16 13.64
CA LYS A 625 9.35 47.70 12.61
C LYS A 625 10.05 46.88 11.52
N ASN A 626 11.24 47.28 11.09
CA ASN A 626 12.05 46.53 10.13
C ASN A 626 12.58 45.21 10.71
N ALA A 627 12.94 45.17 11.99
CA ALA A 627 13.32 43.93 12.67
C ALA A 627 12.13 42.97 12.76
N LYS A 628 10.94 43.47 13.13
CA LYS A 628 9.71 42.66 13.22
C LYS A 628 9.33 42.02 11.89
N THR A 629 9.28 42.82 10.81
CA THR A 629 8.95 42.30 9.46
C THR A 629 9.95 41.26 8.98
N ARG A 630 11.24 41.41 9.29
CA ARG A 630 12.26 40.38 9.00
C ARG A 630 12.03 39.09 9.80
N ILE A 631 11.68 39.19 11.08
CA ILE A 631 11.40 38.02 11.92
C ILE A 631 10.14 37.30 11.45
N GLU A 632 9.05 38.04 11.20
CA GLU A 632 7.82 37.49 10.63
C GLU A 632 8.10 36.76 9.32
N TYR A 633 8.91 37.36 8.43
CA TYR A 633 9.30 36.72 7.17
C TYR A 633 10.09 35.42 7.38
N VAL A 634 11.06 35.40 8.29
CA VAL A 634 11.85 34.19 8.60
C VAL A 634 10.96 33.08 9.16
N LEU A 635 10.04 33.41 10.08
CA LEU A 635 9.10 32.44 10.64
C LEU A 635 8.16 31.89 9.57
N MET A 636 7.57 32.76 8.73
CA MET A 636 6.73 32.33 7.61
C MET A 636 7.50 31.46 6.62
N SER A 637 8.76 31.80 6.32
CA SER A 637 9.61 30.99 5.43
C SER A 637 9.92 29.62 6.03
N GLN A 638 10.14 29.52 7.35
CA GLN A 638 10.33 28.24 8.03
C GLN A 638 9.06 27.38 8.00
N LEU A 639 7.89 27.97 8.24
CA LEU A 639 6.60 27.29 8.12
C LEU A 639 6.33 26.83 6.68
N GLU A 640 6.72 27.64 5.69
CA GLU A 640 6.64 27.28 4.28
C GLU A 640 7.51 26.06 3.98
N VAL A 641 8.76 26.02 4.45
CA VAL A 641 9.65 24.85 4.28
C VAL A 641 9.02 23.58 4.85
N ILE A 642 8.34 23.65 5.99
CA ILE A 642 7.63 22.51 6.58
C ILE A 642 6.48 22.05 5.68
N ASN A 643 5.64 22.99 5.21
CA ASN A 643 4.53 22.69 4.31
C ASN A 643 5.03 22.08 2.99
N ILE A 644 6.13 22.62 2.45
CA ILE A 644 6.78 22.11 1.24
C ILE A 644 7.25 20.67 1.44
N LYS A 645 7.93 20.37 2.56
CA LYS A 645 8.35 19.01 2.89
C LYS A 645 7.16 18.07 2.95
N GLU A 646 6.05 18.51 3.54
CA GLU A 646 4.81 17.73 3.59
C GLU A 646 4.18 17.50 2.21
N ILE A 647 4.11 18.52 1.35
CA ILE A 647 3.62 18.38 -0.04
C ILE A 647 4.52 17.44 -0.85
N THR A 648 5.85 17.53 -0.69
CA THR A 648 6.77 16.61 -1.38
C THR A 648 6.56 15.17 -0.93
N LEU A 649 6.33 14.95 0.37
CA LEU A 649 6.03 13.64 0.94
C LEU A 649 4.67 13.11 0.45
N LYS A 650 3.68 14.00 0.31
CA LYS A 650 2.38 13.70 -0.30
C LYS A 650 2.55 13.14 -1.71
N ALA A 651 3.37 13.81 -2.54
CA ALA A 651 3.67 13.34 -3.89
C ALA A 651 4.44 12.01 -3.89
N SER A 652 5.49 11.88 -3.07
CA SER A 652 6.32 10.65 -3.00
C SER A 652 5.50 9.42 -2.59
N THR A 653 4.69 9.53 -1.54
CA THR A 653 3.85 8.40 -1.09
C THR A 653 2.78 8.04 -2.12
N SER A 654 2.26 9.03 -2.86
CA SER A 654 1.30 8.82 -3.96
C SER A 654 1.92 8.06 -5.13
N ILE A 655 3.14 8.41 -5.54
CA ILE A 655 3.86 7.71 -6.60
C ILE A 655 4.04 6.24 -6.22
N ILE A 656 4.51 5.96 -5.00
CA ILE A 656 4.75 4.58 -4.54
C ILE A 656 3.45 3.77 -4.54
N ILE A 657 2.35 4.30 -3.99
CA ILE A 657 1.09 3.56 -3.95
C ILE A 657 0.48 3.35 -5.33
N LEU A 658 0.56 4.34 -6.24
CA LEU A 658 0.05 4.23 -7.60
C LEU A 658 0.84 3.18 -8.39
N LEU A 659 2.18 3.21 -8.34
CA LEU A 659 3.02 2.20 -8.98
C LEU A 659 2.74 0.80 -8.44
N LEU A 660 2.60 0.63 -7.12
CA LEU A 660 2.23 -0.66 -6.53
C LEU A 660 0.84 -1.16 -6.97
N LYS A 661 -0.13 -0.27 -7.22
CA LYS A 661 -1.45 -0.67 -7.71
C LYS A 661 -1.39 -1.02 -9.21
N TRP A 662 -0.77 -0.18 -10.03
CA TRP A 662 -0.66 -0.36 -11.48
C TRP A 662 0.20 -1.55 -11.87
N PHE A 663 1.35 -1.75 -11.22
CA PHE A 663 2.19 -2.93 -11.47
C PHE A 663 1.47 -4.21 -11.11
N LYS A 664 0.63 -4.23 -10.07
CA LYS A 664 -0.14 -5.43 -9.72
C LYS A 664 -1.13 -5.84 -10.83
N ILE A 665 -1.75 -4.86 -11.47
CA ILE A 665 -2.71 -5.09 -12.56
C ILE A 665 -2.00 -5.54 -13.83
N SER A 666 -0.88 -4.91 -14.16
CA SER A 666 -0.05 -5.34 -15.30
C SER A 666 0.46 -6.76 -15.08
N HIS A 667 1.21 -7.01 -14.01
CA HIS A 667 1.67 -8.35 -13.65
C HIS A 667 2.11 -8.45 -12.18
N VAL A 668 1.73 -9.52 -11.47
CA VAL A 668 2.03 -9.67 -10.03
C VAL A 668 3.53 -9.65 -9.74
N LEU A 669 4.36 -10.25 -10.61
CA LEU A 669 5.81 -10.24 -10.42
C LEU A 669 6.42 -8.83 -10.49
N LYS A 670 5.86 -7.90 -11.27
CA LYS A 670 6.31 -6.49 -11.27
C LYS A 670 6.01 -5.81 -9.93
N TYR A 671 4.85 -6.12 -9.37
CA TYR A 671 4.47 -5.66 -8.04
C TYR A 671 5.37 -6.25 -6.95
N TYR A 672 5.68 -7.55 -7.03
CA TYR A 672 6.60 -8.21 -6.10
C TYR A 672 8.02 -7.63 -6.22
N TYR A 673 8.51 -7.35 -7.43
CA TYR A 673 9.79 -6.68 -7.66
C TYR A 673 9.85 -5.31 -6.98
N LEU A 674 8.86 -4.44 -7.20
CA LEU A 674 8.79 -3.13 -6.54
C LEU A 674 8.67 -3.27 -5.01
N SER A 675 7.93 -4.28 -4.54
CA SER A 675 7.81 -4.56 -3.13
C SER A 675 9.11 -5.04 -2.49
N SER A 676 9.94 -5.82 -3.21
CA SER A 676 11.27 -6.23 -2.74
C SER A 676 12.20 -5.03 -2.64
N ILE A 677 12.17 -4.11 -3.62
CA ILE A 677 12.94 -2.86 -3.57
C ILE A 677 12.56 -2.03 -2.34
N LEU A 678 11.27 -1.87 -2.05
CA LEU A 678 10.82 -1.13 -0.85
C LEU A 678 11.27 -1.81 0.45
N PHE A 679 11.27 -3.13 0.48
CA PHE A 679 11.76 -3.90 1.61
C PHE A 679 13.27 -3.68 1.83
N ASP A 680 14.06 -3.74 0.75
CA ASP A 680 15.52 -3.52 0.78
C ASP A 680 15.89 -2.10 1.23
N GLN A 681 15.05 -1.10 0.90
CA GLN A 681 15.20 0.28 1.33
C GLN A 681 14.71 0.55 2.77
N GLN A 682 14.49 -0.49 3.58
CA GLN A 682 14.05 -0.40 4.98
C GLN A 682 12.79 0.45 5.19
N PHE A 683 11.84 0.37 4.24
CA PHE A 683 10.64 1.20 4.25
C PHE A 683 9.85 1.12 5.57
N PHE A 684 9.77 -0.06 6.20
CA PHE A 684 9.05 -0.24 7.46
C PHE A 684 9.64 0.59 8.60
N THR A 685 10.96 0.55 8.80
CA THR A 685 11.65 1.27 9.86
C THR A 685 11.48 2.78 9.69
N ILE A 686 11.76 3.28 8.48
CA ILE A 686 11.69 4.72 8.16
C ILE A 686 10.26 5.24 8.37
N THR A 687 9.28 4.47 7.95
CA THR A 687 7.87 4.89 8.01
C THR A 687 7.32 4.81 9.43
N LEU A 688 7.66 3.79 10.21
CA LEU A 688 7.23 3.72 11.62
C LEU A 688 7.90 4.80 12.47
N ASP A 689 9.17 5.14 12.19
CA ASP A 689 9.86 6.26 12.85
C ASP A 689 9.20 7.60 12.48
N TYR A 690 8.85 7.80 11.20
CA TYR A 690 8.08 8.97 10.76
C TYR A 690 6.71 9.07 11.44
N LEU A 691 5.96 7.97 11.53
CA LEU A 691 4.66 7.94 12.20
C LEU A 691 4.82 8.18 13.71
N GLY A 692 5.78 7.53 14.35
CA GLY A 692 6.11 7.73 15.76
C GLY A 692 6.38 9.20 16.07
N ASN A 693 7.21 9.87 15.27
CA ASN A 693 7.50 11.30 15.40
C ASN A 693 6.32 12.22 14.99
N GLY A 694 5.33 11.72 14.25
CA GLY A 694 4.13 12.48 13.90
C GLY A 694 3.08 12.49 15.01
N PHE A 695 3.04 11.40 15.81
CA PHE A 695 2.09 11.23 16.91
C PHE A 695 2.71 11.58 18.28
N ASN A 696 3.98 11.24 18.53
CA ASN A 696 4.63 11.42 19.81
C ASN A 696 5.71 12.51 19.78
N ASN A 697 5.34 13.75 19.49
CA ASN A 697 6.30 14.86 19.38
C ASN A 697 5.90 16.05 20.25
N SER A 698 6.77 16.38 21.19
CA SER A 698 6.60 17.50 22.13
C SER A 698 6.55 18.87 21.44
N ASN A 699 7.17 19.01 20.26
CA ASN A 699 7.13 20.27 19.50
C ASN A 699 5.76 20.59 18.89
N LEU A 700 4.85 19.61 18.85
CA LEU A 700 3.48 19.73 18.35
C LEU A 700 2.46 19.93 19.47
N GLN A 701 2.91 19.93 20.73
CA GLN A 701 2.10 20.01 21.93
C GLN A 701 1.99 21.45 22.43
N SER A 702 0.83 21.85 22.97
CA SER A 702 0.62 23.22 23.45
C SER A 702 1.42 23.49 24.72
N MET A 703 2.15 24.61 24.77
CA MET A 703 2.88 25.03 25.98
C MET A 703 1.92 25.43 27.13
N ALA A 704 0.72 25.93 26.79
CA ALA A 704 -0.27 26.40 27.78
C ALA A 704 -0.90 25.27 28.60
N THR A 705 -0.76 24.02 28.14
CA THR A 705 -1.21 22.84 28.89
C THR A 705 -0.12 22.27 29.78
N ALA A 706 1.11 22.78 29.79
CA ALA A 706 2.19 22.24 30.64
C ALA A 706 1.82 22.23 32.13
N ASP A 707 1.14 23.27 32.63
CA ASP A 707 0.68 23.34 34.03
C ASP A 707 -0.56 22.45 34.31
N LYS A 708 -1.27 22.00 33.26
CA LYS A 708 -2.40 21.04 33.35
C LYS A 708 -1.99 19.61 32.96
N MET A 709 -0.77 19.43 32.43
CA MET A 709 -0.26 18.15 31.94
C MET A 709 0.06 17.18 33.06
N GLU A 710 0.28 17.66 34.29
CA GLU A 710 0.45 16.81 35.46
C GLU A 710 -0.79 15.94 35.75
N ASP A 711 -1.97 16.35 35.27
CA ASP A 711 -3.25 15.65 35.49
C ASP A 711 -3.76 14.83 34.28
N LEU A 712 -3.17 14.99 33.08
CA LEU A 712 -3.61 14.27 31.87
C LEU A 712 -2.79 13.01 31.63
N THR A 713 -3.45 11.94 31.18
CA THR A 713 -2.75 10.71 30.82
C THR A 713 -1.94 10.90 29.53
N ASP A 714 -0.78 10.25 29.42
CA ASP A 714 0.06 10.26 28.21
C ASP A 714 -0.74 9.95 26.94
N TYR A 715 -1.75 9.09 27.05
CA TYR A 715 -2.63 8.71 25.95
C TYR A 715 -3.54 9.87 25.50
N GLU A 716 -4.08 10.68 26.42
CA GLU A 716 -4.91 11.83 26.09
C GLU A 716 -4.10 12.94 25.41
N ILE A 717 -2.85 13.13 25.82
CA ILE A 717 -1.92 14.08 25.18
C ILE A 717 -1.67 13.63 23.74
N LEU A 718 -1.36 12.34 23.55
CA LEU A 718 -1.21 11.75 22.23
C LEU A 718 -2.49 11.97 21.41
N VAL A 719 -3.70 11.67 21.88
CA VAL A 719 -4.92 11.84 21.05
C VAL A 719 -5.12 13.27 20.54
N ASN A 720 -4.90 14.27 21.39
CA ASN A 720 -5.31 15.64 21.15
C ASN A 720 -4.23 16.49 20.45
N GLN A 721 -2.95 16.22 20.73
CA GLN A 721 -1.83 17.05 20.30
C GLN A 721 -0.92 16.31 19.31
N ASN A 722 -1.56 15.77 18.26
CA ASN A 722 -0.91 15.09 17.14
C ASN A 722 -0.77 15.96 15.91
N LYS A 723 0.15 15.59 15.02
CA LYS A 723 0.22 16.16 13.66
C LYS A 723 -1.09 16.04 12.87
N LEU A 724 -1.90 15.00 13.11
CA LEU A 724 -3.19 14.80 12.45
C LEU A 724 -4.26 15.80 12.92
N MET A 725 -4.26 16.13 14.22
CA MET A 725 -5.23 17.04 14.83
C MET A 725 -4.86 18.50 14.64
N ASN A 726 -3.56 18.79 14.56
CA ASN A 726 -3.09 20.13 14.26
C ASN A 726 -3.57 20.55 12.86
N PRO A 727 -4.06 21.78 12.69
CA PRO A 727 -4.55 22.27 11.40
C PRO A 727 -3.43 22.32 10.35
N GLN A 728 -3.82 22.28 9.08
CA GLN A 728 -2.89 22.46 7.97
C GLN A 728 -2.26 23.86 8.02
N ILE A 729 -0.93 23.92 7.86
CA ILE A 729 -0.18 25.17 7.80
C ILE A 729 -0.60 25.94 6.55
N LYS A 730 -1.38 27.00 6.72
CA LYS A 730 -1.77 27.94 5.66
C LYS A 730 -1.16 29.30 5.93
N ILE A 731 -0.50 29.86 4.92
CA ILE A 731 0.17 31.17 4.97
C ILE A 731 -0.46 32.04 3.87
N PRO A 732 -1.53 32.81 4.17
CA PRO A 732 -2.24 33.58 3.15
C PRO A 732 -1.36 34.58 2.38
N LYS A 733 -0.31 35.12 3.03
CA LYS A 733 0.67 36.02 2.38
C LYS A 733 1.49 35.33 1.29
N PHE A 734 1.73 34.03 1.39
CA PHE A 734 2.51 33.25 0.43
C PHE A 734 1.64 32.47 -0.56
N GLU A 735 0.32 32.56 -0.43
CA GLU A 735 -0.62 31.86 -1.29
C GLU A 735 -0.62 32.44 -2.71
N PHE A 736 -0.64 31.56 -3.72
CA PHE A 736 -0.60 31.92 -5.13
C PHE A 736 -1.74 32.85 -5.56
N PHE A 737 -3.00 32.51 -5.25
CA PHE A 737 -4.17 33.27 -5.69
C PHE A 737 -4.21 34.67 -5.05
N ASN A 738 -3.92 34.77 -3.75
CA ASN A 738 -3.86 36.06 -3.05
C ASN A 738 -2.76 36.97 -3.62
N ASN A 739 -1.61 36.40 -3.99
CA ASN A 739 -0.54 37.16 -4.65
C ASN A 739 -0.87 37.57 -6.08
N CYS A 740 -1.71 36.80 -6.80
CA CYS A 740 -2.19 37.18 -8.14
C CYS A 740 -3.16 38.36 -8.08
N ILE A 741 -4.13 38.31 -7.15
CA ILE A 741 -5.22 39.30 -7.04
C ILE A 741 -4.82 40.50 -6.16
N LYS A 742 -3.74 40.37 -5.37
CA LYS A 742 -3.30 41.32 -4.32
C LYS A 742 -4.32 41.50 -3.20
N SER A 743 -5.18 40.50 -2.99
CA SER A 743 -6.16 40.45 -1.90
C SER A 743 -5.57 39.70 -0.71
N PHE A 744 -5.06 40.42 0.29
CA PHE A 744 -4.56 39.82 1.52
C PHE A 744 -5.58 40.02 2.65
N PRO A 745 -5.93 38.96 3.42
CA PRO A 745 -6.80 39.12 4.57
C PRO A 745 -6.13 40.03 5.61
N THR A 746 -6.84 41.08 6.03
CA THR A 746 -6.36 42.11 6.98
C THR A 746 -6.23 41.58 8.42
N GLU A 747 -7.06 40.62 8.81
CA GLU A 747 -7.04 39.96 10.13
C GLU A 747 -7.01 38.43 9.91
N TYR A 748 -5.82 37.83 9.85
CA TYR A 748 -5.66 36.39 9.81
C TYR A 748 -5.04 35.88 11.12
N HIS A 749 -5.78 35.02 11.83
CA HIS A 749 -5.29 34.34 13.02
C HIS A 749 -4.63 33.02 12.63
N TYR A 750 -3.35 32.87 12.95
CA TYR A 750 -2.63 31.62 12.74
C TYR A 750 -3.01 30.65 13.87
N GLU A 751 -3.75 29.60 13.55
CA GLU A 751 -3.91 28.40 14.38
C GLU A 751 -2.96 27.34 13.82
N LEU A 752 -1.93 26.95 14.58
CA LEU A 752 -0.98 25.90 14.15
C LEU A 752 -1.05 24.66 15.05
N ILE A 753 -1.42 24.85 16.32
CA ILE A 753 -1.64 23.76 17.28
C ILE A 753 -3.10 23.70 17.67
N ASN A 754 -3.66 22.49 17.65
CA ASN A 754 -5.01 22.29 18.14
C ASN A 754 -5.06 22.46 19.67
N ARG A 755 -5.84 23.46 20.12
CA ARG A 755 -6.09 23.72 21.55
C ARG A 755 -7.41 23.13 22.03
N ASP A 756 -8.27 22.72 21.11
CA ASP A 756 -9.56 22.12 21.41
C ASP A 756 -9.38 20.62 21.67
N MET A 757 -9.52 20.23 22.92
CA MET A 757 -9.51 18.83 23.32
C MET A 757 -10.71 18.12 22.71
N THR A 758 -10.52 16.88 22.26
CA THR A 758 -11.59 16.00 21.75
C THR A 758 -12.75 15.85 22.74
N MET A 759 -12.48 15.99 24.05
CA MET A 759 -13.49 15.98 25.12
C MET A 759 -14.45 17.19 25.10
N ASN A 760 -14.06 18.30 24.46
CA ASN A 760 -14.84 19.53 24.38
C ASN A 760 -15.67 19.63 23.08
N LEU A 761 -15.50 18.66 22.16
CA LEU A 761 -16.29 18.60 20.93
C LEU A 761 -17.73 18.14 21.25
N PRO A 762 -18.73 18.63 20.48
CA PRO A 762 -20.13 18.27 20.73
C PRO A 762 -20.35 16.77 20.55
N GLU A 763 -20.80 16.10 21.61
CA GLU A 763 -21.14 14.67 21.63
C GLU A 763 -22.60 14.48 21.18
N THR A 764 -22.85 13.65 20.16
CA THR A 764 -24.20 13.15 19.86
C THR A 764 -24.33 11.74 20.44
N VAL A 765 -25.27 11.55 21.37
CA VAL A 765 -25.50 10.25 22.00
C VAL A 765 -26.49 9.45 21.15
N ASP A 766 -26.10 8.25 20.71
CA ASP A 766 -27.00 7.32 20.02
C ASP A 766 -27.94 6.59 20.98
N GLU A 767 -28.96 5.92 20.46
CA GLU A 767 -29.93 5.08 21.21
C GLU A 767 -29.24 4.02 22.11
N ASN A 768 -28.02 3.62 21.77
CA ASN A 768 -27.20 2.67 22.52
C ASN A 768 -26.31 3.33 23.59
N SER A 769 -26.50 4.61 23.92
CA SER A 769 -25.67 5.38 24.88
C SER A 769 -24.18 5.46 24.52
N VAL A 770 -23.86 5.43 23.22
CA VAL A 770 -22.50 5.67 22.69
C VAL A 770 -22.40 7.13 22.27
N ASN A 771 -21.34 7.81 22.72
CA ASN A 771 -21.06 9.20 22.37
C ASN A 771 -20.31 9.25 21.04
N HIS A 772 -20.92 9.83 20.02
CA HIS A 772 -20.26 10.10 18.74
C HIS A 772 -19.67 11.51 18.72
N ILE A 773 -18.38 11.60 18.42
CA ILE A 773 -17.63 12.85 18.29
C ILE A 773 -17.18 12.98 16.84
N TYR A 774 -17.50 14.09 16.18
CA TYR A 774 -17.10 14.32 14.80
C TYR A 774 -15.92 15.29 14.74
N ILE A 775 -14.76 14.80 14.30
CA ILE A 775 -13.56 15.60 14.11
C ILE A 775 -13.62 16.24 12.72
N THR A 776 -13.80 17.56 12.68
CA THR A 776 -13.89 18.36 11.45
C THR A 776 -12.59 19.09 11.11
N LYS A 777 -11.86 19.60 12.12
CA LYS A 777 -10.54 20.21 11.94
C LYS A 777 -9.46 19.11 11.94
N CYS A 778 -8.87 18.83 10.79
CA CYS A 778 -7.73 17.91 10.68
C CYS A 778 -6.75 18.37 9.58
N ASN A 779 -5.50 17.95 9.67
CA ASN A 779 -4.55 18.14 8.59
C ASN A 779 -4.83 17.13 7.46
N GLU A 780 -5.48 17.61 6.40
CA GLU A 780 -5.83 16.80 5.22
C GLU A 780 -4.60 16.20 4.52
N ASN A 781 -3.50 16.95 4.44
CA ASN A 781 -2.26 16.49 3.80
C ASN A 781 -1.63 15.34 4.59
N PHE A 782 -1.54 15.47 5.91
CA PHE A 782 -1.03 14.40 6.77
C PHE A 782 -1.97 13.18 6.78
N ALA A 783 -3.29 13.37 6.82
CA ALA A 783 -4.27 12.28 6.74
C ALA A 783 -4.11 11.47 5.44
N PHE A 784 -3.87 12.16 4.33
CA PHE A 784 -3.61 11.54 3.04
C PHE A 784 -2.28 10.75 3.03
N ILE A 785 -1.21 11.34 3.54
CA ILE A 785 0.10 10.68 3.69
C ILE A 785 -0.01 9.42 4.55
N LEU A 786 -0.69 9.53 5.70
CA LEU A 786 -0.95 8.43 6.62
C LEU A 786 -1.72 7.30 5.94
N SER A 787 -2.81 7.62 5.23
CA SER A 787 -3.58 6.61 4.50
C SER A 787 -2.73 5.89 3.44
N ASN A 788 -1.90 6.62 2.69
CA ASN A 788 -1.00 6.03 1.70
C ASN A 788 0.03 5.11 2.35
N ILE A 789 0.70 5.57 3.40
CA ILE A 789 1.69 4.80 4.17
C ILE A 789 1.08 3.48 4.65
N LEU A 790 -0.09 3.52 5.29
CA LEU A 790 -0.75 2.32 5.82
C LEU A 790 -1.13 1.35 4.70
N LYS A 791 -1.60 1.86 3.55
CA LYS A 791 -1.90 1.06 2.36
C LYS A 791 -0.63 0.44 1.75
N ILE A 792 0.49 1.15 1.74
CA ILE A 792 1.79 0.67 1.25
C ILE A 792 2.32 -0.43 2.16
N ILE A 793 2.32 -0.25 3.48
CA ILE A 793 2.75 -1.27 4.45
C ILE A 793 1.95 -2.57 4.23
N ASN A 794 0.62 -2.48 4.14
CA ASN A 794 -0.23 -3.65 3.88
C ASN A 794 0.09 -4.33 2.54
N LYS A 795 0.51 -3.59 1.52
CA LYS A 795 0.91 -4.13 0.22
C LYS A 795 2.27 -4.83 0.29
N ILE A 796 3.26 -4.25 0.97
CA ILE A 796 4.59 -4.86 1.11
C ILE A 796 4.51 -6.21 1.83
N LEU A 797 3.60 -6.34 2.80
CA LEU A 797 3.30 -7.60 3.48
C LEU A 797 2.54 -8.57 2.55
N ILE A 798 3.27 -9.31 1.73
CA ILE A 798 2.73 -10.32 0.82
C ILE A 798 2.26 -11.53 1.63
N LYS A 799 1.14 -12.15 1.23
CA LYS A 799 0.65 -13.40 1.84
C LYS A 799 1.66 -14.51 1.51
N ASN A 800 2.00 -15.36 2.49
CA ASN A 800 2.93 -16.50 2.34
C ASN A 800 4.44 -16.16 2.29
N VAL A 801 4.83 -14.88 2.34
CA VAL A 801 6.24 -14.49 2.55
C VAL A 801 6.43 -14.08 4.00
N THR A 802 6.93 -14.99 4.84
CA THR A 802 6.95 -14.80 6.31
C THR A 802 8.05 -13.85 6.77
N HIS A 803 9.19 -13.77 6.06
CA HIS A 803 10.33 -12.93 6.45
C HIS A 803 9.97 -11.44 6.62
N ARG A 804 9.18 -10.90 5.69
CA ARG A 804 8.71 -9.50 5.75
C ARG A 804 7.75 -9.24 6.91
N ILE A 805 7.01 -10.27 7.33
CA ILE A 805 6.11 -10.19 8.47
C ILE A 805 6.90 -10.20 9.77
N PHE A 806 7.95 -11.03 9.88
CA PHE A 806 8.81 -11.06 11.06
C PHE A 806 9.53 -9.74 11.29
N THR A 807 10.20 -9.21 10.27
CA THR A 807 10.87 -7.90 10.33
C THR A 807 9.91 -6.77 10.70
N PHE A 808 8.67 -6.77 10.18
CA PHE A 808 7.67 -5.79 10.59
C PHE A 808 7.17 -6.01 12.03
N ASN A 809 7.06 -7.26 12.48
CA ASN A 809 6.63 -7.61 13.84
C ASN A 809 7.66 -7.18 14.91
N GLU A 810 8.95 -7.29 14.61
CA GLU A 810 10.04 -6.87 15.50
C GLU A 810 9.99 -5.38 15.85
N LEU A 811 9.47 -4.55 14.94
CA LEU A 811 9.28 -3.12 15.14
C LEU A 811 8.10 -2.77 16.07
N LYS A 812 7.35 -3.78 16.54
CA LYS A 812 6.20 -3.65 17.48
C LYS A 812 5.17 -2.56 17.08
N PRO A 813 4.60 -2.60 15.86
CA PRO A 813 3.66 -1.58 15.37
C PRO A 813 2.29 -1.58 16.08
N SER A 814 2.01 -2.60 16.89
CA SER A 814 0.69 -2.85 17.50
C SER A 814 0.18 -1.69 18.35
N GLU A 815 1.04 -1.02 19.13
CA GLU A 815 0.63 0.09 20.00
C GLU A 815 0.19 1.32 19.19
N LEU A 816 1.00 1.71 18.19
CA LEU A 816 0.67 2.81 17.27
C LEU A 816 -0.65 2.52 16.51
N TYR A 817 -0.82 1.28 16.04
CA TYR A 817 -2.04 0.88 15.33
C TYR A 817 -3.26 0.84 16.23
N LYS A 818 -3.13 0.34 17.47
CA LYS A 818 -4.20 0.36 18.47
C LYS A 818 -4.63 1.80 18.77
N MET A 819 -3.66 2.71 18.99
CA MET A 819 -3.92 4.13 19.20
C MET A 819 -4.69 4.76 18.02
N ILE A 820 -4.25 4.53 16.77
CA ILE A 820 -4.94 5.10 15.60
C ILE A 820 -6.36 4.54 15.46
N LEU A 821 -6.56 3.23 15.66
CA LEU A 821 -7.87 2.58 15.54
C LEU A 821 -8.86 3.02 16.61
N ILE A 822 -8.40 3.22 17.85
CA ILE A 822 -9.26 3.64 18.96
C ILE A 822 -9.69 5.10 18.78
N ASN A 823 -8.77 5.96 18.30
CA ASN A 823 -8.99 7.41 18.29
C ASN A 823 -9.57 7.95 16.97
N TYR A 824 -9.48 7.22 15.86
CA TYR A 824 -9.91 7.72 14.56
C TYR A 824 -10.70 6.66 13.81
N ASP A 825 -12.03 6.76 13.84
CA ASP A 825 -12.89 5.93 13.02
C ASP A 825 -12.98 6.49 11.58
N ASN A 826 -12.26 5.85 10.67
CA ASN A 826 -12.28 6.11 9.24
C ASN A 826 -11.89 4.86 8.45
N GLU A 827 -12.71 4.44 7.47
CA GLU A 827 -12.45 3.24 6.66
C GLU A 827 -11.10 3.29 5.92
N SER A 828 -10.65 4.49 5.52
CA SER A 828 -9.39 4.70 4.81
C SER A 828 -8.15 4.44 5.65
N LEU A 829 -8.27 4.49 6.99
CA LEU A 829 -7.21 4.24 7.97
C LEU A 829 -7.39 2.86 8.63
N SER A 830 -8.62 2.56 9.08
CA SER A 830 -8.92 1.34 9.83
C SER A 830 -8.74 0.09 8.99
N LYS A 831 -9.23 0.07 7.74
CA LYS A 831 -9.19 -1.13 6.89
C LYS A 831 -7.76 -1.57 6.52
N PRO A 832 -6.82 -0.68 6.14
CA PRO A 832 -5.41 -1.05 6.01
C PRO A 832 -4.80 -1.61 7.29
N ILE A 833 -5.04 -0.97 8.44
CA ILE A 833 -4.50 -1.39 9.75
C ILE A 833 -5.03 -2.76 10.16
N LEU A 834 -6.34 -3.00 10.05
CA LEU A 834 -6.93 -4.30 10.39
C LEU A 834 -6.35 -5.42 9.51
N LYS A 835 -6.09 -5.15 8.23
CA LYS A 835 -5.45 -6.11 7.32
C LYS A 835 -4.00 -6.41 7.67
N THR A 836 -3.22 -5.42 8.10
CA THR A 836 -1.84 -5.65 8.57
C THR A 836 -1.84 -6.45 9.86
N LEU A 837 -2.70 -6.09 10.82
CA LEU A 837 -2.85 -6.82 12.09
C LEU A 837 -3.29 -8.27 11.87
N LYS A 838 -4.25 -8.54 10.97
CA LYS A 838 -4.65 -9.93 10.61
C LYS A 838 -3.46 -10.79 10.15
N LYS A 839 -2.46 -10.20 9.49
CA LYS A 839 -1.23 -10.90 9.06
C LYS A 839 -0.24 -11.11 10.21
N LEU A 840 -0.25 -10.24 11.22
CA LEU A 840 0.66 -10.27 12.37
C LEU A 840 0.19 -11.21 13.50
N ILE A 841 -1.11 -11.31 13.74
CA ILE A 841 -1.72 -12.10 14.83
C ILE A 841 -1.30 -13.59 14.88
N PRO A 842 -1.07 -14.30 13.76
CA PRO A 842 -0.56 -15.68 13.81
C PRO A 842 0.75 -15.79 14.59
N TYR A 843 1.57 -14.74 14.56
CA TYR A 843 2.91 -14.66 15.16
C TYR A 843 2.90 -14.03 16.55
N GLN A 844 1.71 -13.72 17.11
CA GLN A 844 1.55 -13.20 18.47
C GLN A 844 1.24 -14.30 19.48
N GLY A 845 1.82 -14.18 20.67
CA GLY A 845 1.60 -15.12 21.78
C GLY A 845 0.19 -15.06 22.38
N ARG A 846 -0.19 -16.09 23.16
CA ARG A 846 -1.52 -16.20 23.80
C ARG A 846 -1.85 -15.00 24.69
N LYS A 847 -0.88 -14.50 25.46
CA LYS A 847 -1.02 -13.33 26.34
C LYS A 847 -1.37 -12.06 25.55
N TRP A 848 -0.76 -11.87 24.38
CA TRP A 848 -1.07 -10.72 23.53
C TRP A 848 -2.49 -10.82 22.99
N LYS A 849 -2.92 -12.02 22.56
CA LYS A 849 -4.28 -12.27 22.06
C LYS A 849 -5.33 -12.02 23.15
N SER A 850 -5.12 -12.48 24.38
CA SER A 850 -6.06 -12.27 25.48
C SER A 850 -6.21 -10.80 25.85
N ILE A 851 -5.13 -10.01 25.79
CA ILE A 851 -5.16 -8.56 26.06
C ILE A 851 -5.85 -7.78 24.92
N ASN A 852 -5.74 -8.24 23.68
CA ASN A 852 -6.21 -7.54 22.48
C ASN A 852 -7.43 -8.22 21.83
N MET A 853 -8.29 -8.89 22.62
CA MET A 853 -9.49 -9.56 22.10
C MET A 853 -10.46 -8.60 21.40
N ASP A 854 -10.54 -7.35 21.84
CA ASP A 854 -11.40 -6.35 21.20
C ASP A 854 -10.92 -6.01 19.78
N LEU A 855 -9.62 -5.86 19.60
CA LEU A 855 -9.00 -5.65 18.28
C LEU A 855 -9.19 -6.87 17.38
N ILE A 856 -9.06 -8.08 17.92
CA ILE A 856 -9.38 -9.32 17.20
C ILE A 856 -10.84 -9.34 16.76
N SER A 857 -11.75 -8.90 17.62
CA SER A 857 -13.19 -8.81 17.32
C SER A 857 -13.47 -7.78 16.22
N GLN A 858 -12.81 -6.61 16.24
CA GLN A 858 -12.90 -5.62 15.16
C GLN A 858 -12.41 -6.16 13.81
N ILE A 859 -11.33 -6.96 13.81
CA ILE A 859 -10.85 -7.64 12.60
C ILE A 859 -11.91 -8.59 12.07
N TYR A 860 -12.53 -9.38 12.95
CA TYR A 860 -13.58 -10.34 12.59
C TYR A 860 -14.81 -9.66 11.98
N LEU A 861 -15.23 -8.50 12.52
CA LEU A 861 -16.40 -7.76 12.04
C LEU A 861 -16.15 -7.03 10.71
N ASN A 862 -14.96 -6.46 10.51
CA ASN A 862 -14.67 -5.56 9.38
C ASN A 862 -13.95 -6.23 8.20
N LEU A 863 -13.33 -7.41 8.38
CA LEU A 863 -12.62 -8.13 7.32
C LEU A 863 -13.35 -9.39 6.89
N LYS A 864 -13.13 -9.76 5.62
CA LYS A 864 -13.62 -11.02 5.08
C LYS A 864 -12.84 -12.21 5.65
N LEU A 865 -13.58 -13.26 5.99
CA LEU A 865 -13.06 -14.56 6.40
C LEU A 865 -12.89 -15.46 5.16
N SER A 866 -11.90 -16.33 5.21
CA SER A 866 -11.74 -17.46 4.26
C SER A 866 -12.21 -18.75 4.92
N VAL A 867 -12.47 -19.80 4.12
CA VAL A 867 -12.90 -21.10 4.67
C VAL A 867 -11.81 -21.70 5.58
N LYS A 868 -10.54 -21.61 5.17
CA LYS A 868 -9.36 -21.97 5.98
C LYS A 868 -8.70 -20.67 6.44
N ASP A 869 -9.02 -20.19 7.64
CA ASP A 869 -8.50 -18.92 8.18
C ASP A 869 -7.75 -19.14 9.51
N ASN A 870 -6.49 -19.54 9.39
CA ASN A 870 -5.68 -20.01 10.53
C ASN A 870 -5.03 -18.87 11.35
N TRP A 871 -5.46 -17.63 11.17
CA TRP A 871 -4.81 -16.48 11.81
C TRP A 871 -4.98 -16.46 13.34
N LEU A 872 -6.07 -17.02 13.86
CA LEU A 872 -6.31 -17.12 15.31
C LEU A 872 -5.77 -18.42 15.92
N SER A 873 -5.95 -19.55 15.22
CA SER A 873 -5.64 -20.93 15.67
C SER A 873 -4.14 -21.23 15.86
N GLY A 874 -3.26 -20.27 15.53
CA GLY A 874 -1.82 -20.45 15.55
C GLY A 874 -1.33 -21.17 14.28
N LYS A 875 -0.15 -20.77 13.80
CA LYS A 875 0.56 -21.46 12.73
C LYS A 875 1.76 -22.20 13.33
N ASP A 876 2.33 -23.12 12.55
CA ASP A 876 3.64 -23.68 12.84
C ASP A 876 4.71 -22.58 12.71
N LEU A 877 5.04 -21.95 13.83
CA LEU A 877 5.95 -20.81 13.89
C LEU A 877 7.39 -21.23 13.60
N GLU A 878 7.77 -22.45 13.96
CA GLU A 878 9.13 -22.96 13.83
C GLU A 878 9.46 -23.26 12.37
N SER A 879 8.58 -23.99 11.66
CA SER A 879 8.77 -24.20 10.22
C SER A 879 8.65 -22.91 9.41
N ASP A 880 7.74 -22.00 9.79
CA ASP A 880 7.60 -20.69 9.13
C ASP A 880 8.83 -19.80 9.32
N PHE A 881 9.50 -19.90 10.47
CA PHE A 881 10.74 -19.19 10.76
C PHE A 881 11.91 -19.76 9.96
N ASN A 882 12.11 -21.07 10.00
CA ASN A 882 13.20 -21.74 9.30
C ASN A 882 13.11 -21.54 7.77
N ASN A 883 11.90 -21.62 7.20
CA ASN A 883 11.69 -21.43 5.75
C ASN A 883 11.59 -19.96 5.31
N SER A 884 11.63 -19.00 6.24
CA SER A 884 11.34 -17.59 5.93
C SER A 884 12.35 -16.97 4.98
N TYR A 885 13.64 -17.25 5.20
CA TYR A 885 14.71 -16.72 4.38
C TYR A 885 14.70 -17.36 2.98
N ASP A 886 14.49 -18.66 2.93
CA ASP A 886 14.43 -19.44 1.68
C ASP A 886 13.25 -19.01 0.80
N GLN A 887 12.11 -18.67 1.40
CA GLN A 887 10.96 -18.07 0.70
C GLN A 887 11.32 -16.77 -0.02
N GLU A 888 12.08 -15.89 0.63
CA GLU A 888 12.48 -14.60 0.05
C GLU A 888 13.54 -14.79 -1.05
N ILE A 889 14.49 -15.73 -0.87
CA ILE A 889 15.43 -16.12 -1.94
C ILE A 889 14.68 -16.67 -3.14
N ALA A 890 13.73 -17.58 -2.92
CA ALA A 890 12.95 -18.18 -3.98
C ALA A 890 12.12 -17.18 -4.76
N LEU A 891 11.49 -16.23 -4.05
CA LEU A 891 10.80 -15.13 -4.67
C LEU A 891 11.74 -14.32 -5.56
N ARG A 892 12.95 -14.00 -5.09
CA ARG A 892 13.94 -13.23 -5.85
C ARG A 892 14.46 -13.99 -7.08
N GLY A 893 14.67 -15.31 -6.96
CA GLY A 893 15.01 -16.17 -8.10
C GLY A 893 13.94 -16.14 -9.19
N LEU A 894 12.67 -16.27 -8.81
CA LEU A 894 11.54 -16.17 -9.74
C LEU A 894 11.43 -14.78 -10.38
N LEU A 895 11.66 -13.71 -9.61
CA LEU A 895 11.67 -12.33 -10.13
C LEU A 895 12.80 -12.10 -11.13
N GLN A 896 13.99 -12.63 -10.85
CA GLN A 896 15.14 -12.55 -11.74
C GLN A 896 14.83 -13.27 -13.06
N PHE A 897 14.32 -14.50 -13.00
CA PHE A 897 13.92 -15.28 -14.17
C PHE A 897 12.92 -14.51 -15.06
N TYR A 898 11.83 -14.03 -14.47
CA TYR A 898 10.80 -13.28 -15.20
C TYR A 898 11.37 -12.05 -15.91
N ASN A 899 12.22 -11.29 -15.22
CA ASN A 899 12.80 -10.06 -15.76
C ASN A 899 13.86 -10.32 -16.84
N ILE A 900 14.69 -11.36 -16.70
CA ILE A 900 15.67 -11.75 -17.73
C ILE A 900 14.95 -12.20 -19.00
N ARG A 901 13.89 -13.01 -18.85
CA ARG A 901 13.10 -13.53 -19.97
C ARG A 901 12.35 -12.42 -20.73
N LYS A 902 11.65 -11.53 -20.02
CA LYS A 902 10.85 -10.46 -20.66
C LYS A 902 11.65 -9.21 -21.04
N TYR A 903 12.72 -8.88 -20.32
CA TYR A 903 13.50 -7.64 -20.51
C TYR A 903 15.02 -7.89 -20.58
N PRO A 904 15.49 -8.73 -21.53
CA PRO A 904 16.90 -9.13 -21.59
C PRO A 904 17.84 -7.94 -21.79
N LYS A 905 17.47 -6.99 -22.66
CA LYS A 905 18.28 -5.79 -22.96
C LYS A 905 18.53 -4.94 -21.71
N GLN A 906 17.52 -4.79 -20.86
CA GLN A 906 17.60 -3.97 -19.67
C GLN A 906 18.29 -4.71 -18.51
N MET A 907 18.09 -6.03 -18.40
CA MET A 907 18.78 -6.85 -17.41
C MET A 907 20.29 -6.95 -17.68
N ASN A 908 20.69 -6.99 -18.96
CA ASN A 908 22.10 -6.92 -19.35
C ASN A 908 22.80 -5.65 -18.83
N LEU A 909 22.10 -4.51 -18.74
CA LEU A 909 22.67 -3.26 -18.21
C LEU A 909 22.99 -3.33 -16.72
N ILE A 910 22.33 -4.22 -15.98
CA ILE A 910 22.57 -4.45 -14.54
C ILE A 910 23.68 -5.51 -14.33
N GLY A 911 24.14 -6.15 -15.41
CA GLY A 911 25.14 -7.21 -15.37
C GLY A 911 24.55 -8.63 -15.34
N TYR A 912 23.24 -8.80 -15.49
CA TYR A 912 22.63 -10.11 -15.69
C TYR A 912 22.73 -10.51 -17.15
N GLN A 913 23.70 -11.35 -17.48
CA GLN A 913 23.85 -11.95 -18.81
C GLN A 913 23.32 -13.38 -18.79
N ILE A 914 22.64 -13.77 -19.87
CA ILE A 914 22.33 -15.18 -20.12
C ILE A 914 23.65 -15.81 -20.57
N ASN A 915 24.20 -16.71 -19.76
CA ASN A 915 25.35 -17.53 -20.17
C ASN A 915 24.89 -18.41 -21.34
N LYS A 916 25.24 -18.01 -22.57
CA LYS A 916 25.06 -18.83 -23.77
C LYS A 916 26.11 -19.96 -23.86
N ASP A 917 27.14 -19.93 -23.00
CA ASP A 917 28.27 -20.89 -23.01
C ASP A 917 27.97 -22.25 -22.35
N LEU A 918 26.72 -22.53 -21.98
CA LEU A 918 26.27 -23.88 -21.61
C LEU A 918 25.58 -24.53 -22.81
N ASP A 919 26.29 -24.60 -23.94
CA ASP A 919 26.17 -25.80 -24.78
C ASP A 919 26.72 -26.93 -23.91
N ILE A 920 25.89 -27.49 -23.03
CA ILE A 920 26.16 -28.80 -22.47
C ILE A 920 26.30 -29.67 -23.71
N PRO A 921 27.49 -30.23 -24.01
CA PRO A 921 27.63 -31.07 -25.18
C PRO A 921 26.57 -32.15 -25.02
N VAL A 922 25.63 -32.19 -25.97
CA VAL A 922 24.71 -33.31 -26.07
C VAL A 922 25.63 -34.51 -26.16
N PHE A 923 25.67 -35.34 -25.12
CA PHE A 923 26.42 -36.58 -25.15
C PHE A 923 25.78 -37.40 -26.25
N ASN A 924 26.32 -37.28 -27.46
CA ASN A 924 25.90 -38.07 -28.59
C ASN A 924 26.44 -39.46 -28.30
N LEU A 925 25.63 -40.29 -27.65
CA LEU A 925 25.95 -41.68 -27.32
C LEU A 925 26.20 -42.55 -28.57
N ASN A 926 26.09 -41.97 -29.77
CA ASN A 926 26.37 -42.59 -31.05
C ASN A 926 27.73 -42.16 -31.65
N GLU A 927 28.49 -41.27 -31.00
CA GLU A 927 29.88 -41.03 -31.36
C GLU A 927 30.76 -42.04 -30.63
N ASP A 928 30.89 -43.20 -31.27
CA ASP A 928 31.94 -44.17 -30.97
C ASP A 928 33.30 -43.55 -31.29
N GLU A 929 34.12 -43.50 -30.25
CA GLU A 929 35.58 -43.63 -30.27
C GLU A 929 36.48 -42.42 -30.64
N GLU A 930 37.59 -42.41 -29.90
CA GLU A 930 38.82 -41.65 -30.07
C GLU A 930 38.78 -40.17 -29.72
N ILE A 931 39.19 -39.83 -28.49
CA ILE A 931 40.54 -39.28 -28.21
C ILE A 931 40.70 -39.13 -26.68
N PHE A 932 41.86 -39.59 -26.21
CA PHE A 932 42.35 -39.62 -24.83
C PHE A 932 42.40 -38.25 -24.11
#